data_AF-A0A7K1W1N5-F1
#
_entry.id   AF-A0A7K1W1N5-F1
#
_cell.length_a   1.000
_cell.length_b   1.000
_cell.length_c   1.000
_cell.angle_alpha   90.00
_cell.angle_beta   90.00
_cell.angle_gamma   90.00
#
_symmetry.space_group_name_H-M   'P 1'
#
loop_
_entity.id
_entity.type
_entity.pdbx_description
1 polymer ?
#
loop_
_entity_poly.entity_id
_entity_poly.type
_entity_poly.pdbx_seq_one_letter_code
_entity_poly.pdbx_strand_id
1 'polypeptide(L)'
;MTDTGARTARPATTGRAARELLAEAEALLGRARAVREDHARAVDAVRAVLDPLLGSLVDRELAAIPVGRLKDVTEGRLRLVALEQAGFTSVGQVHGTARYELRLIPGVGAHTADQALAAAGQIADAVRETVSVRIDMDAPDEAVTALVVALHRLVEAGPDARRAMEAAQRLAERLGPLVTAAAPAGSRLRMLFSGKGARGRVLDAVTGLRTALAEADDQGLPMLFGQVSVELLRAPESAPGAWVDFELRSAEFYSLLAELSGNGPDRDAAEGFLPAGIADRVRALRLDGSRLRVSLRGYQSFGARFALAQKRVVIGDEMGLGKTVQAIAALAHLAARGESHFLVVCPASVLINWSRELRARSTLRALPLHGAERLEAYAEWVAGGGVALTTFDALRTLPGESLSLSMLIVDEAHFVKNPATRRAQAVAVWAERAEHVLFLTGTPMENRVEEFRSLVRQLRPDLADVVSSTHGAAGSQAFRRAVAPAYLRRNQVDVLAELPALVHVDEWEEFGAEDLVVYREAVASGQFMRMRRAAYAVPATSAKLERLRELVDEARDNGLKVVVFSYFREVLATVGEALGPDAFGPISGSLPAARRQELVDAFSAADGHAVLLSQIQAGGTGLNMQAASVVILCEPQIKPTLEHQAVARAHRMGQVRTVQVHRLLAADSVDQRMVELLARKDRLFDAYARRSDLAEAAPDAVDVSDGELARRIVEEEQQRLARPE
;
A
#
# COMPACT_ATOMS: atom_id res chain seq x y z
N MET A 1 -18.41 -10.09 44.37
CA MET A 1 -18.16 -11.45 44.92
C MET A 1 -18.45 -12.45 43.83
N THR A 2 -17.44 -12.77 43.02
CA THR A 2 -17.49 -13.81 41.99
C THR A 2 -16.21 -14.62 42.14
N ASP A 3 -16.41 -15.90 42.38
CA ASP A 3 -15.47 -16.89 42.90
C ASP A 3 -14.38 -17.24 41.87
N THR A 4 -13.25 -16.55 41.92
CA THR A 4 -12.01 -16.94 41.23
C THR A 4 -11.29 -18.02 42.04
N GLY A 5 -11.88 -19.21 42.07
CA GLY A 5 -11.28 -20.39 42.67
C GLY A 5 -10.07 -20.86 41.86
N ALA A 6 -8.87 -20.63 42.38
CA ALA A 6 -7.66 -21.30 41.93
C ALA A 6 -7.88 -22.82 41.95
N ARG A 7 -7.96 -23.44 40.77
CA ARG A 7 -8.05 -24.90 40.59
C ARG A 7 -6.76 -25.53 41.13
N THR A 8 -6.77 -25.87 42.42
CA THR A 8 -5.77 -26.72 43.07
C THR A 8 -5.70 -28.06 42.33
N ALA A 9 -4.48 -28.48 41.98
CA ALA A 9 -4.19 -29.66 41.17
C ALA A 9 -4.77 -30.94 41.83
N ARG A 10 -5.94 -31.39 41.35
CA ARG A 10 -6.47 -32.73 41.69
C ARG A 10 -5.45 -33.81 41.25
N PRO A 11 -5.24 -34.86 42.06
CA PRO A 11 -4.33 -35.95 41.69
C PRO A 11 -4.69 -36.55 40.33
N ALA A 12 -3.70 -37.03 39.58
CA ALA A 12 -3.91 -37.67 38.28
C ALA A 12 -4.90 -38.86 38.43
N THR A 13 -6.09 -38.71 37.86
CA THR A 13 -7.20 -39.64 38.03
C THR A 13 -7.17 -40.71 36.94
N THR A 14 -7.63 -41.92 37.25
CA THR A 14 -7.76 -43.03 36.30
C THR A 14 -9.22 -43.44 36.13
N GLY A 15 -9.55 -44.15 35.06
CA GLY A 15 -10.91 -44.64 34.81
C GLY A 15 -11.79 -43.58 34.15
N ARG A 16 -12.96 -43.26 34.74
CA ARG A 16 -13.97 -42.40 34.11
C ARG A 16 -13.46 -40.97 33.83
N ALA A 17 -12.85 -40.32 34.82
CA ALA A 17 -12.33 -38.96 34.66
C ALA A 17 -11.18 -38.87 33.63
N ALA A 18 -10.35 -39.92 33.52
CA ALA A 18 -9.33 -40.00 32.46
C ALA A 18 -9.95 -40.20 31.08
N ARG A 19 -11.04 -40.98 30.97
CA ARG A 19 -11.79 -41.13 29.71
C ARG A 19 -12.44 -39.82 29.27
N GLU A 20 -13.03 -39.08 30.19
CA GLU A 20 -13.63 -37.76 29.90
C GLU A 20 -12.56 -36.78 29.41
N LEU A 21 -11.39 -36.72 30.08
CA LEU A 21 -10.26 -35.89 29.66
C LEU A 21 -9.69 -36.29 28.29
N LEU A 22 -9.54 -37.60 28.03
CA LEU A 22 -9.10 -38.11 26.73
C LEU A 22 -10.11 -37.76 25.63
N ALA A 23 -11.40 -37.91 25.89
CA ALA A 23 -12.46 -37.54 24.94
C ALA A 23 -12.45 -36.04 24.63
N GLU A 24 -12.23 -35.19 25.64
CA GLU A 24 -12.10 -33.74 25.46
C GLU A 24 -10.86 -33.39 24.62
N ALA A 25 -9.71 -34.01 24.90
CA ALA A 25 -8.48 -33.85 24.12
C ALA A 25 -8.63 -34.35 22.68
N GLU A 26 -9.28 -35.49 22.47
CA GLU A 26 -9.57 -36.04 21.14
C GLU A 26 -10.55 -35.16 20.36
N ALA A 27 -11.58 -34.61 21.02
CA ALA A 27 -12.51 -33.67 20.40
C ALA A 27 -11.82 -32.38 19.97
N LEU A 28 -10.93 -31.82 20.81
CA LEU A 28 -10.19 -30.61 20.47
C LEU A 28 -9.16 -30.87 19.35
N LEU A 29 -8.46 -32.02 19.38
CA LEU A 29 -7.62 -32.46 18.26
C LEU A 29 -8.43 -32.64 16.98
N GLY A 30 -9.66 -33.17 17.07
CA GLY A 30 -10.59 -33.29 15.97
C GLY A 30 -10.93 -31.93 15.35
N ARG A 31 -11.24 -30.92 16.18
CA ARG A 31 -11.47 -29.53 15.72
C ARG A 31 -10.22 -28.93 15.07
N ALA A 32 -9.04 -29.15 15.66
CA ALA A 32 -7.77 -28.67 15.12
C ALA A 32 -7.44 -29.31 13.76
N ARG A 33 -7.80 -30.57 13.54
CA ARG A 33 -7.68 -31.23 12.23
C ARG A 33 -8.72 -30.70 11.24
N ALA A 34 -9.98 -30.61 11.66
CA ALA A 34 -11.07 -30.12 10.82
C ALA A 34 -10.77 -28.73 10.25
N VAL A 35 -10.40 -27.76 11.10
CA VAL A 35 -10.08 -26.40 10.63
C VAL A 35 -8.94 -26.38 9.62
N ARG A 36 -7.92 -27.25 9.80
CA ARG A 36 -6.80 -27.37 8.86
C ARG A 36 -7.21 -27.98 7.52
N GLU A 37 -8.08 -28.98 7.55
CA GLU A 37 -8.63 -29.60 6.35
C GLU A 37 -9.57 -28.65 5.60
N ASP A 38 -10.41 -27.88 6.32
CA ASP A 38 -11.26 -26.83 5.74
C ASP A 38 -10.40 -25.76 5.05
N HIS A 39 -9.35 -25.30 5.71
CA HIS A 39 -8.43 -24.31 5.14
C HIS A 39 -7.73 -24.86 3.90
N ALA A 40 -7.23 -26.11 3.95
CA ALA A 40 -6.63 -26.76 2.79
C ALA A 40 -7.61 -26.85 1.61
N ARG A 41 -8.86 -27.26 1.85
CA ARG A 41 -9.91 -27.28 0.81
C ARG A 41 -10.18 -25.90 0.22
N ALA A 42 -10.23 -24.85 1.05
CA ALA A 42 -10.44 -23.50 0.57
C ALA A 42 -9.28 -23.01 -0.31
N VAL A 43 -8.02 -23.29 0.09
CA VAL A 43 -6.83 -22.98 -0.71
C VAL A 43 -6.81 -23.76 -2.02
N ASP A 44 -7.11 -25.05 -1.99
CA ASP A 44 -7.16 -25.90 -3.20
C ASP A 44 -8.24 -25.42 -4.17
N ALA A 45 -9.39 -24.96 -3.67
CA ALA A 45 -10.44 -24.37 -4.49
C ALA A 45 -9.98 -23.08 -5.20
N VAL A 46 -9.18 -22.23 -4.54
CA VAL A 46 -8.59 -21.05 -5.18
C VAL A 46 -7.56 -21.47 -6.23
N ARG A 47 -6.65 -22.38 -5.91
CA ARG A 47 -5.60 -22.86 -6.84
C ARG A 47 -6.18 -23.48 -8.10
N ALA A 48 -7.27 -24.24 -7.98
CA ALA A 48 -7.96 -24.84 -9.11
C ALA A 48 -8.43 -23.80 -10.16
N VAL A 49 -8.66 -22.55 -9.75
CA VAL A 49 -9.05 -21.44 -10.65
C VAL A 49 -7.86 -20.55 -10.99
N LEU A 50 -6.98 -20.29 -10.03
CA LEU A 50 -5.82 -19.41 -10.17
C LEU A 50 -4.75 -19.97 -11.11
N ASP A 51 -4.42 -21.26 -11.01
CA ASP A 51 -3.32 -21.87 -11.77
C ASP A 51 -3.59 -21.82 -13.30
N PRO A 52 -4.80 -22.13 -13.80
CA PRO A 52 -5.14 -21.94 -15.22
C PRO A 52 -5.07 -20.48 -15.71
N LEU A 53 -5.48 -19.53 -14.86
CA LEU A 53 -5.40 -18.09 -15.17
C LEU A 53 -3.94 -17.64 -15.31
N LEU A 54 -3.09 -18.03 -14.37
CA LEU A 54 -1.65 -17.76 -14.43
C LEU A 54 -1.01 -18.43 -15.65
N GLY A 55 -1.35 -19.67 -15.95
CA GLY A 55 -0.88 -20.37 -17.15
C GLY A 55 -1.20 -19.59 -18.44
N SER A 56 -2.45 -19.14 -18.58
CA SER A 56 -2.90 -18.38 -19.74
C SER A 56 -2.24 -17.00 -19.88
N LEU A 57 -1.84 -16.38 -18.76
CA LEU A 57 -1.08 -15.14 -18.77
C LEU A 57 0.39 -15.38 -19.14
N VAL A 58 1.02 -16.42 -18.59
CA VAL A 58 2.39 -16.81 -18.93
C VAL A 58 2.49 -17.14 -20.42
N ASP A 59 1.53 -17.89 -20.99
CA ASP A 59 1.52 -18.23 -22.41
C ASP A 59 1.41 -16.98 -23.30
N ARG A 60 0.60 -15.99 -22.90
CA ARG A 60 0.49 -14.69 -23.60
C ARG A 60 1.81 -13.92 -23.59
N GLU A 61 2.44 -13.82 -22.42
CA GLU A 61 3.75 -13.15 -22.29
C GLU A 61 4.83 -13.87 -23.10
N LEU A 62 4.92 -15.20 -23.00
CA LEU A 62 5.88 -15.99 -23.77
C LEU A 62 5.68 -15.86 -25.28
N ALA A 63 4.44 -15.70 -25.75
CA ALA A 63 4.14 -15.46 -27.16
C ALA A 63 4.66 -14.11 -27.66
N ALA A 64 4.75 -13.10 -26.80
CA ALA A 64 5.31 -11.77 -27.13
C ALA A 64 6.84 -11.75 -27.11
N ILE A 65 7.49 -12.69 -26.41
CA ILE A 65 8.96 -12.74 -26.29
C ILE A 65 9.56 -13.34 -27.58
N PRO A 66 10.44 -12.63 -28.30
CA PRO A 66 11.09 -13.17 -29.50
C PRO A 66 11.95 -14.40 -29.21
N VAL A 67 11.93 -15.39 -30.11
CA VAL A 67 12.73 -16.63 -29.98
C VAL A 67 14.23 -16.37 -29.77
N GLY A 68 14.72 -15.22 -30.27
CA GLY A 68 16.09 -14.74 -30.08
C GLY A 68 16.55 -14.68 -28.62
N ARG A 69 15.62 -14.45 -27.68
CA ARG A 69 15.90 -14.34 -26.23
C ARG A 69 16.41 -15.64 -25.60
N LEU A 70 16.21 -16.78 -26.25
CA LEU A 70 16.78 -18.06 -25.81
C LEU A 70 18.33 -18.05 -25.81
N LYS A 71 18.96 -17.21 -26.63
CA LYS A 71 20.42 -17.04 -26.63
C LYS A 71 20.92 -16.40 -25.34
N ASP A 72 20.17 -15.47 -24.76
CA ASP A 72 20.57 -14.73 -23.56
C ASP A 72 20.74 -15.68 -22.36
N VAL A 73 19.80 -16.61 -22.22
CA VAL A 73 19.78 -17.61 -21.14
C VAL A 73 20.82 -18.72 -21.34
N THR A 74 21.22 -18.96 -22.59
CA THR A 74 22.21 -20.01 -22.94
C THR A 74 23.62 -19.47 -23.14
N GLU A 75 23.87 -18.20 -22.77
CA GLU A 75 25.15 -17.49 -22.98
C GLU A 75 25.63 -17.57 -24.46
N GLY A 76 24.69 -17.50 -25.40
CA GLY A 76 24.96 -17.55 -26.84
C GLY A 76 25.31 -18.93 -27.41
N ARG A 77 25.25 -20.01 -26.60
CA ARG A 77 25.60 -21.37 -27.05
C ARG A 77 24.53 -22.00 -27.95
N LEU A 78 23.30 -21.50 -27.92
CA LEU A 78 22.18 -22.04 -28.70
C LEU A 78 22.15 -21.46 -30.13
N ARG A 79 22.17 -22.36 -31.13
CA ARG A 79 22.00 -22.00 -32.53
C ARG A 79 20.51 -21.95 -32.90
N LEU A 80 20.00 -20.75 -33.18
CA LEU A 80 18.58 -20.52 -33.44
C LEU A 80 18.17 -20.58 -34.92
N VAL A 81 19.12 -20.55 -35.85
CA VAL A 81 18.83 -20.42 -37.30
C VAL A 81 17.87 -21.50 -37.81
N ALA A 82 18.02 -22.76 -37.36
CA ALA A 82 17.14 -23.84 -37.78
C ALA A 82 15.71 -23.72 -37.21
N LEU A 83 15.56 -23.14 -36.01
CA LEU A 83 14.25 -22.86 -35.41
C LEU A 83 13.57 -21.67 -36.11
N GLU A 84 14.32 -20.60 -36.37
CA GLU A 84 13.83 -19.42 -37.09
C GLU A 84 13.40 -19.79 -38.54
N GLN A 85 14.18 -20.61 -39.24
CA GLN A 85 13.84 -21.12 -40.58
C GLN A 85 12.61 -22.05 -40.56
N ALA A 86 12.36 -22.73 -39.44
CA ALA A 86 11.16 -23.54 -39.24
C ALA A 86 9.92 -22.73 -38.82
N GLY A 87 10.02 -21.40 -38.76
CA GLY A 87 8.90 -20.51 -38.47
C GLY A 87 8.66 -20.21 -37.00
N PHE A 88 9.58 -20.59 -36.11
CA PHE A 88 9.50 -20.19 -34.70
C PHE A 88 9.93 -18.72 -34.57
N THR A 89 9.00 -17.87 -34.16
CA THR A 89 9.20 -16.43 -33.95
C THR A 89 9.21 -16.05 -32.47
N SER A 90 8.61 -16.87 -31.59
CA SER A 90 8.53 -16.59 -30.15
C SER A 90 9.02 -17.72 -29.26
N VAL A 91 9.34 -17.38 -28.02
CA VAL A 91 9.69 -18.35 -26.96
C VAL A 91 8.49 -19.24 -26.64
N GLY A 92 7.27 -18.68 -26.65
CA GLY A 92 6.03 -19.43 -26.38
C GLY A 92 5.82 -20.59 -27.35
N GLN A 93 6.14 -20.43 -28.63
CA GLN A 93 6.07 -21.52 -29.60
C GLN A 93 7.04 -22.65 -29.25
N VAL A 94 8.29 -22.33 -28.86
CA VAL A 94 9.28 -23.33 -28.46
C VAL A 94 8.86 -24.04 -27.17
N HIS A 95 8.37 -23.29 -26.17
CA HIS A 95 7.92 -23.83 -24.89
C HIS A 95 6.71 -24.77 -25.03
N GLY A 96 5.76 -24.42 -25.90
CA GLY A 96 4.55 -25.22 -26.16
C GLY A 96 4.75 -26.42 -27.09
N THR A 97 5.92 -26.57 -27.71
CA THR A 97 6.20 -27.66 -28.66
C THR A 97 6.77 -28.87 -27.96
N ALA A 98 6.30 -30.07 -28.33
CA ALA A 98 6.82 -31.30 -27.74
C ALA A 98 8.28 -31.57 -28.15
N ARG A 99 9.08 -32.14 -27.25
CA ARG A 99 10.50 -32.48 -27.50
C ARG A 99 10.73 -33.25 -28.80
N TYR A 100 9.83 -34.17 -29.16
CA TYR A 100 9.99 -34.96 -30.37
C TYR A 100 9.78 -34.12 -31.64
N GLU A 101 8.89 -33.13 -31.61
CA GLU A 101 8.55 -32.28 -32.76
C GLU A 101 9.70 -31.34 -33.09
N LEU A 102 10.35 -30.77 -32.08
CA LEU A 102 11.55 -29.95 -32.27
C LEU A 102 12.69 -30.74 -32.94
N ARG A 103 12.78 -32.06 -32.68
CA ARG A 103 13.81 -32.93 -33.27
C ARG A 103 13.51 -33.32 -34.73
N LEU A 104 12.28 -33.14 -35.20
CA LEU A 104 11.92 -33.37 -36.60
C LEU A 104 12.36 -32.20 -37.50
N ILE A 105 12.71 -31.05 -36.91
CA ILE A 105 13.17 -29.87 -37.65
C ILE A 105 14.56 -30.15 -38.24
N PRO A 106 14.74 -30.03 -39.57
CA PRO A 106 16.05 -30.18 -40.20
C PRO A 106 17.09 -29.23 -39.59
N GLY A 107 18.19 -29.78 -39.09
CA GLY A 107 19.26 -29.00 -38.44
C GLY A 107 19.12 -28.82 -36.93
N VAL A 108 18.05 -29.32 -36.30
CA VAL A 108 17.89 -29.34 -34.84
C VAL A 108 18.20 -30.73 -34.30
N GLY A 109 19.38 -30.89 -33.69
CA GLY A 109 19.78 -32.13 -33.03
C GLY A 109 19.13 -32.32 -31.64
N ALA A 110 19.25 -33.51 -31.08
CA ALA A 110 18.70 -33.83 -29.74
C ALA A 110 19.15 -32.84 -28.66
N HIS A 111 20.45 -32.50 -28.65
CA HIS A 111 21.02 -31.54 -27.69
C HIS A 111 20.47 -30.13 -27.88
N THR A 112 20.28 -29.67 -29.12
CA THR A 112 19.71 -28.35 -29.44
C THR A 112 18.25 -28.26 -29.01
N ALA A 113 17.45 -29.30 -29.25
CA ALA A 113 16.07 -29.36 -28.80
C ALA A 113 15.97 -29.33 -27.26
N ASP A 114 16.82 -30.08 -26.56
CA ASP A 114 16.83 -30.12 -25.10
C ASP A 114 17.28 -28.78 -24.50
N GLN A 115 18.29 -28.13 -25.09
CA GLN A 115 18.73 -26.79 -24.69
C GLN A 115 17.67 -25.72 -24.96
N ALA A 116 17.00 -25.76 -26.12
CA ALA A 116 15.95 -24.80 -26.47
C ALA A 116 14.77 -24.92 -25.51
N LEU A 117 14.32 -26.14 -25.18
CA LEU A 117 13.26 -26.37 -24.21
C LEU A 117 13.66 -25.98 -22.79
N ALA A 118 14.89 -26.29 -22.37
CA ALA A 118 15.38 -25.90 -21.05
C ALA A 118 15.46 -24.38 -20.91
N ALA A 119 15.97 -23.69 -21.94
CA ALA A 119 16.03 -22.23 -21.97
C ALA A 119 14.63 -21.60 -22.00
N ALA A 120 13.71 -22.16 -22.81
CA ALA A 120 12.32 -21.70 -22.86
C ALA A 120 11.62 -21.92 -21.51
N GLY A 121 11.87 -23.05 -20.85
CA GLY A 121 11.37 -23.35 -19.50
C GLY A 121 11.91 -22.37 -18.46
N GLN A 122 13.19 -22.03 -18.50
CA GLN A 122 13.77 -21.02 -17.59
C GLN A 122 13.16 -19.62 -17.81
N ILE A 123 12.92 -19.23 -19.06
CA ILE A 123 12.20 -17.98 -19.35
C ILE A 123 10.75 -18.08 -18.86
N ALA A 124 10.08 -19.21 -19.06
CA ALA A 124 8.71 -19.44 -18.58
C ALA A 124 8.60 -19.37 -17.06
N ASP A 125 9.55 -19.93 -16.33
CA ASP A 125 9.62 -19.83 -14.87
C ASP A 125 9.86 -18.37 -14.43
N ALA A 126 10.79 -17.66 -15.09
CA ALA A 126 11.04 -16.24 -14.81
C ALA A 126 9.82 -15.33 -15.14
N VAL A 127 9.10 -15.63 -16.22
CA VAL A 127 7.84 -14.95 -16.56
C VAL A 127 6.76 -15.29 -15.55
N ARG A 128 6.65 -16.55 -15.15
CA ARG A 128 5.70 -16.98 -14.12
C ARG A 128 5.92 -16.23 -12.82
N GLU A 129 7.16 -15.96 -12.42
CA GLU A 129 7.48 -15.20 -11.20
C GLU A 129 7.03 -13.73 -11.24
N THR A 130 6.87 -13.14 -12.43
CA THR A 130 6.52 -11.71 -12.60
C THR A 130 5.04 -11.48 -12.96
N VAL A 131 4.38 -12.48 -13.53
CA VAL A 131 2.97 -12.42 -13.91
C VAL A 131 2.07 -12.42 -12.66
N SER A 132 1.08 -11.52 -12.67
CA SER A 132 0.05 -11.43 -11.64
C SER A 132 -1.34 -11.35 -12.28
N VAL A 133 -2.32 -11.96 -11.63
CA VAL A 133 -3.72 -11.86 -12.05
C VAL A 133 -4.28 -10.52 -11.58
N ARG A 134 -4.87 -9.77 -12.51
CA ARG A 134 -5.64 -8.55 -12.21
C ARG A 134 -7.12 -8.87 -12.17
N ILE A 135 -7.81 -8.35 -11.15
CA ILE A 135 -9.25 -8.48 -11.00
C ILE A 135 -9.84 -7.13 -11.43
N ASP A 136 -10.34 -7.09 -12.66
CA ASP A 136 -10.98 -5.90 -13.24
C ASP A 136 -12.47 -5.90 -12.93
N MET A 137 -12.94 -4.88 -12.22
CA MET A 137 -14.34 -4.71 -11.87
C MET A 137 -15.18 -4.19 -13.04
N ASP A 138 -14.56 -3.46 -13.97
CA ASP A 138 -15.23 -2.83 -15.10
C ASP A 138 -15.48 -3.85 -16.24
N ALA A 139 -14.75 -4.98 -16.23
CA ALA A 139 -14.86 -6.06 -17.21
C ALA A 139 -14.78 -7.48 -16.57
N PRO A 140 -15.79 -7.88 -15.75
CA PRO A 140 -15.75 -9.18 -15.09
C PRO A 140 -15.93 -10.33 -16.09
N ASP A 141 -14.95 -11.22 -16.15
CA ASP A 141 -15.05 -12.49 -16.89
C ASP A 141 -15.45 -13.65 -15.97
N GLU A 142 -15.85 -14.78 -16.56
CA GLU A 142 -16.32 -15.96 -15.82
C GLU A 142 -15.23 -16.58 -14.92
N ALA A 143 -13.98 -16.60 -15.39
CA ALA A 143 -12.85 -17.21 -14.68
C ALA A 143 -12.39 -16.34 -13.49
N VAL A 144 -12.33 -15.02 -13.68
CA VAL A 144 -12.07 -14.03 -12.64
C VAL A 144 -13.21 -14.00 -11.64
N THR A 145 -14.48 -14.12 -12.08
CA THR A 145 -15.62 -14.25 -11.16
C THR A 145 -15.50 -15.49 -10.29
N ALA A 146 -15.12 -16.64 -10.88
CA ALA A 146 -14.86 -17.85 -10.12
C ALA A 146 -13.71 -17.68 -9.11
N LEU A 147 -12.66 -16.94 -9.49
CA LEU A 147 -11.54 -16.62 -8.60
C LEU A 147 -11.97 -15.75 -7.42
N VAL A 148 -12.75 -14.69 -7.66
CA VAL A 148 -13.29 -13.81 -6.61
C VAL A 148 -14.16 -14.62 -5.64
N VAL A 149 -15.04 -15.48 -6.15
CA VAL A 149 -15.89 -16.36 -5.31
C VAL A 149 -15.06 -17.33 -4.48
N ALA A 150 -13.98 -17.89 -5.04
CA ALA A 150 -13.10 -18.80 -4.30
C ALA A 150 -12.30 -18.06 -3.21
N LEU A 151 -11.76 -16.88 -3.53
CA LEU A 151 -11.00 -16.04 -2.60
C LEU A 151 -11.85 -15.53 -1.44
N HIS A 152 -13.14 -15.22 -1.69
CA HIS A 152 -14.07 -14.72 -0.67
C HIS A 152 -14.09 -15.57 0.61
N ARG A 153 -14.02 -16.91 0.49
CA ARG A 153 -14.01 -17.82 1.65
C ARG A 153 -12.80 -17.60 2.56
N LEU A 154 -11.64 -17.34 1.96
CA LEU A 154 -10.41 -17.08 2.71
C LEU A 154 -10.39 -15.65 3.28
N VAL A 155 -10.98 -14.69 2.56
CA VAL A 155 -11.13 -13.30 3.04
C VAL A 155 -12.07 -13.24 4.24
N GLU A 156 -13.20 -13.95 4.21
CA GLU A 156 -14.15 -14.03 5.33
C GLU A 156 -13.52 -14.59 6.60
N ALA A 157 -12.68 -15.63 6.48
CA ALA A 157 -11.96 -16.19 7.61
C ALA A 157 -10.83 -15.28 8.14
N GLY A 158 -10.41 -14.31 7.33
CA GLY A 158 -9.53 -13.21 7.71
C GLY A 158 -8.18 -13.62 8.31
N PRO A 159 -7.57 -12.77 9.15
CA PRO A 159 -6.28 -13.08 9.78
C PRO A 159 -6.38 -14.20 10.83
N ASP A 160 -7.58 -14.46 11.36
CA ASP A 160 -7.83 -15.52 12.33
C ASP A 160 -7.66 -16.90 11.71
N ALA A 161 -7.88 -17.06 10.39
CA ALA A 161 -7.56 -18.29 9.67
C ALA A 161 -6.10 -18.71 9.87
N ARG A 162 -5.16 -17.80 9.63
CA ARG A 162 -3.72 -18.06 9.81
C ARG A 162 -3.40 -18.37 11.27
N ARG A 163 -3.95 -17.59 12.20
CA ARG A 163 -3.74 -17.78 13.65
C ARG A 163 -4.25 -19.16 14.10
N ALA A 164 -5.41 -19.56 13.61
CA ALA A 164 -6.00 -20.87 13.85
C ALA A 164 -5.14 -21.98 13.26
N MET A 165 -4.59 -21.82 12.05
CA MET A 165 -3.69 -22.81 11.44
C MET A 165 -2.43 -23.05 12.27
N GLU A 166 -1.76 -21.96 12.67
CA GLU A 166 -0.55 -22.04 13.48
C GLU A 166 -0.84 -22.62 14.87
N ALA A 167 -1.95 -22.22 15.50
CA ALA A 167 -2.37 -22.75 16.80
C ALA A 167 -2.78 -24.23 16.71
N ALA A 168 -3.52 -24.63 15.67
CA ALA A 168 -3.93 -26.01 15.44
C ALA A 168 -2.72 -26.92 15.21
N GLN A 169 -1.72 -26.47 14.46
CA GLN A 169 -0.47 -27.20 14.27
C GLN A 169 0.28 -27.40 15.60
N ARG A 170 0.53 -26.33 16.35
CA ARG A 170 1.21 -26.40 17.66
C ARG A 170 0.45 -27.29 18.64
N LEU A 171 -0.88 -27.19 18.64
CA LEU A 171 -1.73 -27.99 19.51
C LEU A 171 -1.68 -29.47 19.12
N ALA A 172 -1.72 -29.79 17.83
CA ALA A 172 -1.62 -31.17 17.34
C ALA A 172 -0.27 -31.80 17.71
N GLU A 173 0.82 -31.06 17.55
CA GLU A 173 2.18 -31.48 17.94
C GLU A 173 2.29 -31.75 19.45
N ARG A 174 1.61 -30.94 20.28
CA ARG A 174 1.64 -31.08 21.74
C ARG A 174 0.68 -32.16 22.27
N LEU A 175 -0.59 -32.13 21.86
CA LEU A 175 -1.63 -33.04 22.37
C LEU A 175 -1.54 -34.44 21.77
N GLY A 176 -1.11 -34.60 20.51
CA GLY A 176 -1.07 -35.91 19.84
C GLY A 176 -0.27 -36.98 20.60
N PRO A 177 1.00 -36.70 20.97
CA PRO A 177 1.80 -37.62 21.78
C PRO A 177 1.20 -37.87 23.17
N LEU A 178 0.63 -36.84 23.80
CA LEU A 178 0.05 -36.92 25.14
C LEU A 178 -1.22 -37.79 25.17
N VAL A 179 -2.11 -37.67 24.18
CA VAL A 179 -3.32 -38.51 24.05
C VAL A 179 -2.91 -39.98 23.91
N THR A 180 -1.93 -40.26 23.05
CA THR A 180 -1.42 -41.62 22.83
C THR A 180 -0.81 -42.21 24.11
N ALA A 181 0.01 -41.41 24.82
CA ALA A 181 0.66 -41.84 26.06
C ALA A 181 -0.33 -42.00 27.23
N ALA A 182 -1.39 -41.20 27.28
CA ALA A 182 -2.41 -41.23 28.34
C ALA A 182 -3.52 -42.27 28.09
N ALA A 183 -3.65 -42.82 26.88
CA ALA A 183 -4.70 -43.78 26.52
C ALA A 183 -4.90 -44.95 27.51
N PRO A 184 -3.85 -45.55 28.12
CA PRO A 184 -4.02 -46.60 29.12
C PRO A 184 -4.76 -46.15 30.39
N ALA A 185 -4.71 -44.85 30.75
CA ALA A 185 -5.36 -44.31 31.94
C ALA A 185 -6.89 -44.41 31.91
N GLY A 186 -7.49 -44.53 30.72
CA GLY A 186 -8.93 -44.68 30.54
C GLY A 186 -9.50 -46.02 31.04
N SER A 187 -8.65 -47.05 31.20
CA SER A 187 -9.03 -48.37 31.71
C SER A 187 -8.29 -48.71 33.01
N ARG A 188 -9.06 -48.88 34.09
CA ARG A 188 -8.52 -49.32 35.39
C ARG A 188 -7.83 -50.68 35.29
N LEU A 189 -8.34 -51.57 34.45
CA LEU A 189 -7.78 -52.90 34.22
C LEU A 189 -6.41 -52.79 33.53
N ARG A 190 -6.29 -51.99 32.46
CA ARG A 190 -5.01 -51.77 31.76
C ARG A 190 -3.98 -51.12 32.68
N MET A 191 -4.39 -50.18 33.54
CA MET A 191 -3.50 -49.60 34.55
C MET A 191 -3.02 -50.63 35.56
N LEU A 192 -3.85 -51.60 35.96
CA LEU A 192 -3.49 -52.67 36.89
C LEU A 192 -2.35 -53.57 36.38
N PHE A 193 -2.26 -53.78 35.06
CA PHE A 193 -1.21 -54.59 34.43
C PHE A 193 0.05 -53.81 34.01
N SER A 194 0.07 -52.49 34.16
CA SER A 194 1.24 -51.65 33.83
C SER A 194 2.29 -51.63 34.95
N GLY A 195 3.57 -51.81 34.59
CA GLY A 195 4.70 -51.68 35.53
C GLY A 195 4.87 -50.27 36.11
N LYS A 196 5.54 -50.14 37.27
CA LYS A 196 5.68 -48.85 38.02
C LYS A 196 6.15 -47.68 37.16
N GLY A 197 7.21 -47.86 36.35
CA GLY A 197 7.73 -46.82 35.46
C GLY A 197 6.78 -46.46 34.30
N ALA A 198 6.02 -47.43 33.79
CA ALA A 198 5.01 -47.18 32.76
C ALA A 198 3.80 -46.41 33.33
N ARG A 199 3.38 -46.70 34.56
CA ARG A 199 2.32 -45.94 35.25
C ARG A 199 2.69 -44.48 35.48
N GLY A 200 3.93 -44.19 35.88
CA GLY A 200 4.42 -42.81 36.05
C GLY A 200 4.23 -42.00 34.77
N ARG A 201 4.78 -42.48 33.65
CA ARG A 201 4.66 -41.82 32.33
C ARG A 201 3.21 -41.59 31.88
N VAL A 202 2.31 -42.53 32.15
CA VAL A 202 0.88 -42.39 31.82
C VAL A 202 0.22 -41.28 32.66
N LEU A 203 0.53 -41.20 33.97
CA LEU A 203 -0.01 -40.16 34.85
C LEU A 203 0.58 -38.78 34.54
N ASP A 204 1.85 -38.72 34.16
CA ASP A 204 2.50 -37.50 33.68
C ASP A 204 1.83 -37.01 32.39
N ALA A 205 1.53 -37.93 31.46
CA ALA A 205 0.80 -37.60 30.23
C ALA A 205 -0.63 -37.09 30.52
N VAL A 206 -1.36 -37.70 31.46
CA VAL A 206 -2.69 -37.22 31.91
C VAL A 206 -2.60 -35.82 32.50
N THR A 207 -1.55 -35.53 33.27
CA THR A 207 -1.31 -34.19 33.83
C THR A 207 -1.00 -33.19 32.72
N GLY A 208 -0.12 -33.55 31.79
CA GLY A 208 0.21 -32.75 30.61
C GLY A 208 -1.01 -32.45 29.73
N LEU A 209 -1.90 -33.43 29.53
CA LEU A 209 -3.17 -33.21 28.82
C LEU A 209 -4.03 -32.16 29.50
N ARG A 210 -4.20 -32.25 30.83
CA ARG A 210 -5.01 -31.29 31.58
C ARG A 210 -4.46 -29.88 31.48
N THR A 211 -3.14 -29.72 31.59
CA THR A 211 -2.48 -28.42 31.45
C THR A 211 -2.65 -27.87 30.03
N ALA A 212 -2.42 -28.70 29.01
CA ALA A 212 -2.57 -28.28 27.62
C ALA A 212 -4.02 -27.90 27.27
N LEU A 213 -5.02 -28.62 27.80
CA LEU A 213 -6.43 -28.29 27.63
C LEU A 213 -6.81 -26.98 28.32
N ALA A 214 -6.36 -26.75 29.55
CA ALA A 214 -6.62 -25.50 30.26
C ALA A 214 -5.99 -24.30 29.54
N GLU A 215 -4.74 -24.43 29.08
CA GLU A 215 -4.09 -23.37 28.29
C GLU A 215 -4.80 -23.10 26.96
N ALA A 216 -5.33 -24.14 26.31
CA ALA A 216 -6.09 -23.98 25.07
C ALA A 216 -7.43 -23.25 25.29
N ASP A 217 -8.09 -23.51 26.43
CA ASP A 217 -9.34 -22.84 26.83
C ASP A 217 -9.10 -21.38 27.19
N ASP A 218 -8.05 -21.09 27.97
CA ASP A 218 -7.63 -19.72 28.31
C ASP A 218 -7.28 -18.89 27.06
N GLN A 219 -6.76 -19.55 26.01
CA GLN A 219 -6.48 -18.93 24.71
C GLN A 219 -7.70 -18.87 23.78
N GLY A 220 -8.84 -19.46 24.16
CA GLY A 220 -10.06 -19.51 23.35
C GLY A 220 -9.95 -20.37 22.09
N LEU A 221 -8.99 -21.29 22.01
CA LEU A 221 -8.74 -22.10 20.81
C LEU A 221 -9.94 -22.93 20.34
N PRO A 222 -10.75 -23.56 21.22
CA PRO A 222 -11.90 -24.34 20.78
C PRO A 222 -12.95 -23.52 20.02
N MET A 223 -13.12 -22.24 20.41
CA MET A 223 -14.04 -21.31 19.76
C MET A 223 -13.42 -20.77 18.47
N LEU A 224 -12.14 -20.37 18.50
CA LEU A 224 -11.39 -19.92 17.32
C LEU A 224 -11.44 -20.95 16.19
N PHE A 225 -11.16 -22.23 16.47
CA PHE A 225 -11.18 -23.28 15.44
C PHE A 225 -12.58 -23.49 14.86
N GLY A 226 -13.62 -23.44 15.70
CA GLY A 226 -15.00 -23.58 15.26
C GLY A 226 -15.46 -22.41 14.38
N GLN A 227 -15.15 -21.18 14.80
CA GLN A 227 -15.48 -19.97 14.06
C GLN A 227 -14.81 -19.96 12.69
N VAL A 228 -13.49 -20.16 12.63
CA VAL A 228 -12.73 -20.17 11.37
C VAL A 228 -13.21 -21.28 10.44
N SER A 229 -13.51 -22.47 10.96
CA SER A 229 -14.05 -23.58 10.16
C SER A 229 -15.40 -23.20 9.51
N VAL A 230 -16.30 -22.55 10.26
CA VAL A 230 -17.58 -22.06 9.72
C VAL A 230 -17.37 -20.98 8.66
N GLU A 231 -16.48 -20.02 8.90
CA GLU A 231 -16.15 -18.95 7.94
C GLU A 231 -15.58 -19.51 6.64
N LEU A 232 -14.65 -20.47 6.71
CA LEU A 232 -14.04 -21.12 5.53
C LEU A 232 -15.05 -21.92 4.70
N LEU A 233 -16.11 -22.43 5.33
CA LEU A 233 -17.18 -23.18 4.66
C LEU A 233 -18.29 -22.28 4.11
N ARG A 234 -18.30 -20.99 4.44
CA ARG A 234 -19.32 -20.04 4.02
C ARG A 234 -19.07 -19.59 2.58
N ALA A 235 -19.94 -20.01 1.66
CA ALA A 235 -19.94 -19.48 0.29
C ALA A 235 -20.63 -18.10 0.25
N PRO A 236 -20.25 -17.21 -0.68
CA PRO A 236 -20.99 -15.97 -0.90
C PRO A 236 -22.43 -16.29 -1.35
N GLU A 237 -23.40 -15.44 -0.97
CA GLU A 237 -24.82 -15.63 -1.32
C GLU A 237 -25.05 -15.64 -2.83
N SER A 238 -24.22 -14.91 -3.58
CA SER A 238 -24.23 -14.85 -5.04
C SER A 238 -22.89 -14.34 -5.58
N ALA A 239 -22.63 -14.55 -6.88
CA ALA A 239 -21.45 -13.97 -7.54
C ALA A 239 -21.43 -12.43 -7.49
N PRO A 240 -22.54 -11.70 -7.74
CA PRO A 240 -22.58 -10.24 -7.52
C PRO A 240 -22.26 -9.84 -6.07
N GLY A 241 -22.72 -10.61 -5.08
CA GLY A 241 -22.39 -10.36 -3.68
C GLY A 241 -20.89 -10.47 -3.38
N ALA A 242 -20.19 -11.43 -4.01
CA ALA A 242 -18.75 -11.57 -3.90
C ALA A 242 -17.98 -10.39 -4.55
N TRP A 243 -18.52 -9.82 -5.63
CA TRP A 243 -17.96 -8.65 -6.30
C TRP A 243 -18.12 -7.36 -5.48
N VAL A 244 -19.28 -7.13 -4.86
CA VAL A 244 -19.49 -6.02 -3.91
C VAL A 244 -18.52 -6.12 -2.75
N ASP A 245 -18.34 -7.33 -2.24
CA ASP A 245 -17.40 -7.58 -1.16
C ASP A 245 -15.94 -7.35 -1.58
N PHE A 246 -15.56 -7.75 -2.80
CA PHE A 246 -14.26 -7.41 -3.39
C PHE A 246 -14.09 -5.90 -3.54
N GLU A 247 -15.09 -5.14 -3.97
CA GLU A 247 -15.01 -3.67 -4.08
C GLU A 247 -14.67 -3.02 -2.73
N LEU A 248 -15.28 -3.51 -1.64
CA LEU A 248 -15.08 -3.00 -0.28
C LEU A 248 -13.77 -3.47 0.36
N ARG A 249 -13.32 -4.70 0.06
CA ARG A 249 -12.17 -5.37 0.72
C ARG A 249 -11.05 -5.78 -0.25
N SER A 250 -10.93 -5.13 -1.40
CA SER A 250 -9.99 -5.49 -2.48
C SER A 250 -8.55 -5.70 -2.00
N ALA A 251 -8.10 -4.91 -1.03
CA ALA A 251 -6.77 -5.03 -0.43
C ALA A 251 -6.52 -6.42 0.19
N GLU A 252 -7.53 -7.04 0.79
CA GLU A 252 -7.46 -8.37 1.41
C GLU A 252 -7.40 -9.47 0.34
N PHE A 253 -8.25 -9.37 -0.69
CA PHE A 253 -8.24 -10.27 -1.85
C PHE A 253 -6.89 -10.28 -2.54
N TYR A 254 -6.34 -9.11 -2.86
CA TYR A 254 -5.03 -9.01 -3.52
C TYR A 254 -3.87 -9.46 -2.61
N SER A 255 -4.00 -9.31 -1.29
CA SER A 255 -3.00 -9.82 -0.35
C SER A 255 -2.97 -11.35 -0.34
N LEU A 256 -4.14 -12.00 -0.32
CA LEU A 256 -4.27 -13.45 -0.41
C LEU A 256 -3.85 -13.98 -1.77
N LEU A 257 -4.22 -13.29 -2.86
CA LEU A 257 -3.80 -13.65 -4.21
C LEU A 257 -2.28 -13.65 -4.31
N ALA A 258 -1.60 -12.61 -3.83
CA ALA A 258 -0.13 -12.54 -3.81
C ALA A 258 0.49 -13.66 -2.96
N GLU A 259 -0.11 -14.00 -1.81
CA GLU A 259 0.36 -15.09 -0.96
C GLU A 259 0.22 -16.46 -1.65
N LEU A 260 -0.90 -16.72 -2.32
CA LEU A 260 -1.20 -17.99 -2.96
C LEU A 260 -0.48 -18.19 -4.30
N SER A 261 -0.26 -17.10 -5.04
CA SER A 261 0.45 -17.14 -6.33
C SER A 261 1.94 -17.39 -6.16
N GLY A 262 2.52 -17.07 -4.99
CA GLY A 262 3.97 -17.02 -4.79
C GLY A 262 4.67 -15.86 -5.53
N ASN A 263 3.94 -15.18 -6.42
CA ASN A 263 4.37 -14.05 -7.22
C ASN A 263 4.07 -12.75 -6.46
N GLY A 264 5.06 -12.26 -5.73
CA GLY A 264 5.10 -10.87 -5.34
C GLY A 264 5.61 -10.01 -6.51
N PRO A 265 5.50 -8.67 -6.40
CA PRO A 265 6.24 -7.77 -7.29
C PRO A 265 7.73 -8.10 -7.28
N ASP A 266 8.46 -7.70 -8.32
CA ASP A 266 9.92 -7.89 -8.45
C ASP A 266 10.58 -7.75 -7.07
N ARG A 267 11.17 -8.85 -6.60
CA ARG A 267 11.65 -8.98 -5.22
C ARG A 267 12.65 -7.88 -4.88
N ASP A 268 13.50 -7.50 -5.83
CA ASP A 268 14.45 -6.40 -5.63
C ASP A 268 13.70 -5.07 -5.52
N ALA A 269 12.63 -4.87 -6.28
CA ALA A 269 11.81 -3.69 -6.23
C ALA A 269 10.96 -3.61 -4.94
N ALA A 270 10.41 -4.72 -4.46
CA ALA A 270 9.70 -4.83 -3.19
C ALA A 270 10.62 -4.59 -1.97
N GLU A 271 11.91 -4.91 -2.10
CA GLU A 271 12.97 -4.65 -1.13
C GLU A 271 13.60 -3.25 -1.32
N GLY A 272 13.18 -2.47 -2.31
CA GLY A 272 13.68 -1.10 -2.58
C GLY A 272 15.13 -1.06 -3.09
N PHE A 273 15.57 -2.13 -3.75
CA PHE A 273 16.92 -2.32 -4.29
C PHE A 273 18.02 -2.20 -3.22
N LEU A 274 17.74 -2.65 -1.99
CA LEU A 274 18.70 -2.61 -0.90
C LEU A 274 19.88 -3.57 -1.15
N PRO A 275 21.10 -3.23 -0.68
CA PRO A 275 22.22 -4.16 -0.69
C PRO A 275 21.89 -5.46 0.06
N ALA A 276 22.32 -6.61 -0.48
CA ALA A 276 21.98 -7.95 0.03
C ALA A 276 22.18 -8.10 1.55
N GLY A 277 23.29 -7.59 2.10
CA GLY A 277 23.56 -7.67 3.54
C GLY A 277 22.57 -6.92 4.44
N ILE A 278 21.92 -5.85 3.94
CA ILE A 278 20.84 -5.16 4.67
C ILE A 278 19.56 -5.95 4.53
N ALA A 279 19.20 -6.33 3.30
CA ALA A 279 18.00 -7.08 3.00
C ALA A 279 17.92 -8.40 3.80
N ASP A 280 19.02 -9.15 3.88
CA ASP A 280 19.09 -10.41 4.63
C ASP A 280 18.83 -10.22 6.13
N ARG A 281 19.39 -9.17 6.74
CA ARG A 281 19.11 -8.82 8.15
C ARG A 281 17.64 -8.47 8.37
N VAL A 282 17.04 -7.74 7.44
CA VAL A 282 15.62 -7.38 7.49
C VAL A 282 14.74 -8.63 7.37
N ARG A 283 15.09 -9.57 6.47
CA ARG A 283 14.38 -10.84 6.32
C ARG A 283 14.50 -11.75 7.54
N ALA A 284 15.66 -11.77 8.19
CA ALA A 284 15.91 -12.55 9.40
C ALA A 284 15.03 -12.11 10.58
N LEU A 285 14.61 -10.83 10.61
CA LEU A 285 13.71 -10.31 11.62
C LEU A 285 12.29 -10.89 11.42
N ARG A 286 11.82 -11.67 12.40
CA ARG A 286 10.42 -12.12 12.46
C ARG A 286 9.55 -11.03 13.07
N LEU A 287 8.59 -10.55 12.29
CA LEU A 287 7.60 -9.59 12.75
C LEU A 287 6.55 -10.31 13.62
N ASP A 288 6.25 -9.72 14.78
CA ASP A 288 5.20 -10.20 15.68
C ASP A 288 3.92 -9.42 15.40
N GLY A 289 2.98 -10.08 14.74
CA GLY A 289 1.68 -9.51 14.36
C GLY A 289 0.58 -9.73 15.39
N SER A 290 0.86 -10.23 16.60
CA SER A 290 -0.18 -10.57 17.59
C SER A 290 -1.08 -9.41 18.02
N ARG A 291 -0.60 -8.17 17.84
CA ARG A 291 -1.32 -6.92 18.11
C ARG A 291 -1.93 -6.28 16.84
N LEU A 292 -1.80 -6.90 15.68
CA LEU A 292 -2.40 -6.45 14.41
C LEU A 292 -3.77 -7.12 14.19
N ARG A 293 -4.68 -6.37 13.56
CA ARG A 293 -6.01 -6.82 13.14
C ARG A 293 -6.09 -7.08 11.64
N VAL A 294 -5.00 -6.83 10.91
CA VAL A 294 -4.94 -6.90 9.45
C VAL A 294 -3.71 -7.68 9.00
N SER A 295 -3.83 -8.34 7.85
CA SER A 295 -2.69 -8.94 7.14
C SER A 295 -1.89 -7.88 6.40
N LEU A 296 -0.57 -8.03 6.38
CA LEU A 296 0.35 -7.14 5.66
C LEU A 296 0.76 -7.79 4.35
N ARG A 297 0.90 -6.97 3.31
CA ARG A 297 1.56 -7.39 2.07
C ARG A 297 3.05 -7.62 2.29
N GLY A 298 3.69 -8.40 1.41
CA GLY A 298 5.11 -8.73 1.50
C GLY A 298 6.00 -7.49 1.67
N TYR A 299 5.84 -6.50 0.78
CA TYR A 299 6.59 -5.25 0.87
C TYR A 299 6.25 -4.44 2.13
N GLN A 300 5.00 -4.44 2.61
CA GLN A 300 4.62 -3.73 3.83
C GLN A 300 5.28 -4.36 5.06
N SER A 301 5.26 -5.70 5.14
CA SER A 301 5.96 -6.45 6.17
C SER A 301 7.46 -6.18 6.12
N PHE A 302 8.05 -6.13 4.92
CA PHE A 302 9.46 -5.79 4.74
C PHE A 302 9.78 -4.37 5.24
N GLY A 303 8.95 -3.38 4.91
CA GLY A 303 9.14 -2.00 5.36
C GLY A 303 9.05 -1.84 6.89
N ALA A 304 8.11 -2.55 7.53
CA ALA A 304 8.04 -2.60 8.99
C ALA A 304 9.30 -3.23 9.61
N ARG A 305 9.77 -4.36 9.07
CA ARG A 305 11.02 -5.01 9.52
C ARG A 305 12.24 -4.13 9.25
N PHE A 306 12.26 -3.37 8.15
CA PHE A 306 13.33 -2.43 7.83
C PHE A 306 13.43 -1.35 8.90
N ALA A 307 12.30 -0.74 9.28
CA ALA A 307 12.25 0.25 10.36
C ALA A 307 12.74 -0.32 11.70
N LEU A 308 12.38 -1.57 12.02
CA LEU A 308 12.82 -2.24 13.25
C LEU A 308 14.31 -2.62 13.23
N ALA A 309 14.81 -3.14 12.10
CA ALA A 309 16.18 -3.62 11.97
C ALA A 309 17.20 -2.49 11.88
N GLN A 310 16.84 -1.37 11.23
CA GLN A 310 17.74 -0.21 11.07
C GLN A 310 17.51 0.88 12.12
N LYS A 311 16.42 0.80 12.90
CA LYS A 311 16.01 1.68 14.00
C LYS A 311 15.69 3.11 13.61
N ARG A 312 16.59 3.81 12.92
CA ARG A 312 16.48 5.22 12.53
C ARG A 312 16.47 5.37 11.02
N VAL A 313 15.29 5.50 10.43
CA VAL A 313 15.10 5.43 8.97
C VAL A 313 14.06 6.39 8.44
N VAL A 314 14.14 6.63 7.12
CA VAL A 314 13.12 7.26 6.30
C VAL A 314 12.47 6.19 5.42
N ILE A 315 11.15 6.03 5.51
CA ILE A 315 10.36 5.31 4.51
C ILE A 315 9.77 6.35 3.55
N GLY A 316 10.38 6.39 2.36
CA GLY A 316 10.07 7.25 1.23
C GLY A 316 9.19 6.58 0.17
N ASP A 317 8.43 5.54 0.53
CA ASP A 317 7.50 4.87 -0.37
C ASP A 317 6.54 5.88 -1.01
N GLU A 318 6.18 5.62 -2.26
CA GLU A 318 5.19 6.41 -2.97
C GLU A 318 3.86 6.51 -2.18
N MET A 319 3.10 7.57 -2.44
CA MET A 319 1.78 7.76 -1.83
C MET A 319 0.90 6.54 -2.14
N GLY A 320 -0.03 6.18 -1.25
CA GLY A 320 -0.89 5.01 -1.48
C GLY A 320 -0.31 3.64 -1.11
N LEU A 321 1.01 3.47 -0.90
CA LEU A 321 1.63 2.18 -0.51
C LEU A 321 1.43 1.75 0.96
N GLY A 322 0.61 2.45 1.73
CA GLY A 322 0.30 2.07 3.11
C GLY A 322 1.45 2.31 4.11
N LYS A 323 2.17 3.42 4.01
CA LYS A 323 3.20 3.82 5.00
C LYS A 323 2.68 3.80 6.45
N THR A 324 1.44 4.22 6.66
CA THR A 324 0.77 4.18 7.97
C THR A 324 0.68 2.76 8.53
N VAL A 325 0.24 1.77 7.73
CA VAL A 325 0.13 0.39 8.22
C VAL A 325 1.49 -0.25 8.48
N GLN A 326 2.53 0.11 7.72
CA GLN A 326 3.91 -0.33 7.99
C GLN A 326 4.41 0.20 9.35
N ALA A 327 4.14 1.46 9.64
CA ALA A 327 4.49 2.07 10.92
C ALA A 327 3.68 1.43 12.08
N ILE A 328 2.37 1.22 11.91
CA ILE A 328 1.53 0.53 12.90
C ILE A 328 2.03 -0.89 13.16
N ALA A 329 2.49 -1.60 12.12
CA ALA A 329 3.09 -2.93 12.27
C ALA A 329 4.38 -2.93 13.09
N ALA A 330 5.23 -1.92 12.92
CA ALA A 330 6.41 -1.75 13.75
C ALA A 330 6.05 -1.45 15.22
N LEU A 331 5.06 -0.59 15.46
CA LEU A 331 4.54 -0.32 16.82
C LEU A 331 3.95 -1.57 17.47
N ALA A 332 3.14 -2.32 16.73
CA ALA A 332 2.49 -3.55 17.19
C ALA A 332 3.53 -4.61 17.61
N HIS A 333 4.62 -4.73 16.84
CA HIS A 333 5.73 -5.62 17.17
C HIS A 333 6.46 -5.25 18.46
N LEU A 334 6.77 -3.96 18.64
CA LEU A 334 7.41 -3.48 19.87
C LEU A 334 6.46 -3.66 21.08
N ALA A 335 5.18 -3.38 20.90
CA ALA A 335 4.16 -3.57 21.92
C ALA A 335 3.97 -5.03 22.33
N ALA A 336 4.08 -5.97 21.39
CA ALA A 336 4.07 -7.41 21.70
C ALA A 336 5.26 -7.84 22.56
N ARG A 337 6.37 -7.07 22.55
CA ARG A 337 7.56 -7.28 23.38
C ARG A 337 7.54 -6.53 24.71
N GLY A 338 6.43 -5.85 25.03
CA GLY A 338 6.25 -5.14 26.30
C GLY A 338 6.61 -3.66 26.26
N GLU A 339 6.98 -3.11 25.11
CA GLU A 339 7.18 -1.67 24.94
C GLU A 339 5.84 -0.93 24.87
N SER A 340 5.75 0.27 25.45
CA SER A 340 4.45 0.90 25.66
C SER A 340 4.38 2.39 25.31
N HIS A 341 5.48 3.13 25.20
CA HIS A 341 5.43 4.58 24.98
C HIS A 341 5.86 4.94 23.55
N PHE A 342 4.86 5.20 22.71
CA PHE A 342 5.05 5.56 21.30
C PHE A 342 4.50 6.97 21.00
N LEU A 343 5.19 7.72 20.13
CA LEU A 343 4.79 9.07 19.74
C LEU A 343 4.73 9.19 18.20
N VAL A 344 3.59 9.65 17.69
CA VAL A 344 3.39 9.98 16.27
C VAL A 344 3.18 11.48 16.14
N VAL A 345 3.99 12.13 15.31
CA VAL A 345 3.89 13.54 14.95
C VAL A 345 3.43 13.63 13.50
N CYS A 346 2.32 14.32 13.24
CA CYS A 346 1.75 14.40 11.90
C CYS A 346 1.07 15.76 11.64
N PRO A 347 0.76 16.13 10.38
CA PRO A 347 -0.07 17.29 10.10
C PRO A 347 -1.46 17.19 10.76
N ALA A 348 -2.05 18.34 11.12
CA ALA A 348 -3.38 18.38 11.73
C ALA A 348 -4.47 17.74 10.86
N SER A 349 -4.31 17.77 9.53
CA SER A 349 -5.24 17.14 8.58
C SER A 349 -5.29 15.62 8.67
N VAL A 350 -4.21 14.95 9.09
CA VAL A 350 -4.12 13.48 9.08
C VAL A 350 -4.19 12.85 10.47
N LEU A 351 -4.24 13.66 11.52
CA LEU A 351 -4.30 13.18 12.91
C LEU A 351 -5.53 12.29 13.17
N ILE A 352 -6.69 12.67 12.62
CA ILE A 352 -7.93 11.88 12.72
C ILE A 352 -7.77 10.56 11.96
N ASN A 353 -7.19 10.58 10.76
CA ASN A 353 -6.93 9.39 9.97
C ASN A 353 -6.00 8.41 10.72
N TRP A 354 -4.90 8.90 11.30
CA TRP A 354 -4.01 8.09 12.15
C TRP A 354 -4.75 7.43 13.31
N SER A 355 -5.63 8.17 13.99
CA SER A 355 -6.43 7.63 15.09
C SER A 355 -7.36 6.50 14.65
N ARG A 356 -8.02 6.66 13.49
CA ARG A 356 -8.88 5.63 12.89
C ARG A 356 -8.08 4.41 12.46
N GLU A 357 -6.97 4.60 11.74
CA GLU A 357 -6.13 3.51 11.25
C GLU A 357 -5.52 2.69 12.39
N LEU A 358 -5.05 3.33 13.47
CA LEU A 358 -4.55 2.61 14.64
C LEU A 358 -5.60 1.71 15.28
N ARG A 359 -6.82 2.23 15.47
CA ARG A 359 -7.94 1.47 16.06
C ARG A 359 -8.43 0.34 15.16
N ALA A 360 -8.51 0.58 13.86
CA ALA A 360 -8.98 -0.40 12.88
C ALA A 360 -7.95 -1.51 12.64
N ARG A 361 -6.65 -1.17 12.60
CA ARG A 361 -5.59 -2.09 12.16
C ARG A 361 -4.82 -2.75 13.31
N SER A 362 -5.03 -2.33 14.55
CA SER A 362 -4.29 -2.86 15.71
C SER A 362 -5.12 -2.91 16.99
N THR A 363 -4.59 -3.57 18.02
CA THR A 363 -5.14 -3.52 19.38
C THR A 363 -4.52 -2.39 20.23
N LEU A 364 -3.73 -1.49 19.63
CA LEU A 364 -3.02 -0.44 20.35
C LEU A 364 -3.96 0.69 20.76
N ARG A 365 -3.74 1.23 21.96
CA ARG A 365 -4.47 2.38 22.48
C ARG A 365 -3.95 3.68 21.84
N ALA A 366 -4.80 4.39 21.11
CA ALA A 366 -4.46 5.68 20.49
C ALA A 366 -4.97 6.87 21.32
N LEU A 367 -4.08 7.80 21.68
CA LEU A 367 -4.37 9.00 22.47
C LEU A 367 -4.08 10.28 21.67
N PRO A 368 -5.10 10.97 21.14
CA PRO A 368 -4.95 12.27 20.49
C PRO A 368 -4.51 13.36 21.49
N LEU A 369 -3.31 13.89 21.33
CA LEU A 369 -2.77 15.03 22.07
C LEU A 369 -3.08 16.34 21.34
N HIS A 370 -4.36 16.65 21.17
CA HIS A 370 -4.83 17.82 20.45
C HIS A 370 -6.01 18.51 21.16
N GLY A 371 -6.20 19.81 20.92
CA GLY A 371 -7.27 20.58 21.54
C GLY A 371 -6.98 21.01 22.99
N ALA A 372 -8.04 21.42 23.70
CA ALA A 372 -7.96 21.96 25.06
C ALA A 372 -7.51 20.92 26.10
N GLU A 373 -7.93 19.65 25.92
CA GLU A 373 -7.66 18.53 26.83
C GLU A 373 -6.27 17.88 26.62
N ARG A 374 -5.43 18.47 25.76
CA ARG A 374 -4.14 17.90 25.37
C ARG A 374 -3.24 17.54 26.57
N LEU A 375 -3.19 18.40 27.59
CA LEU A 375 -2.31 18.18 28.75
C LEU A 375 -2.80 17.02 29.63
N GLU A 376 -4.12 16.82 29.71
CA GLU A 376 -4.73 15.69 30.42
C GLU A 376 -4.46 14.38 29.67
N ALA A 377 -4.68 14.37 28.35
CA ALA A 377 -4.36 13.23 27.50
C ALA A 377 -2.85 12.89 27.53
N TYR A 378 -1.99 13.90 27.66
CA TYR A 378 -0.55 13.71 27.82
C TYR A 378 -0.24 13.03 29.16
N ALA A 379 -0.79 13.50 30.27
CA ALA A 379 -0.61 12.89 31.58
C ALA A 379 -1.10 11.43 31.61
N GLU A 380 -2.24 11.17 30.95
CA GLU A 380 -2.78 9.81 30.83
C GLU A 380 -1.87 8.89 30.02
N TRP A 381 -1.31 9.37 28.90
CA TRP A 381 -0.36 8.61 28.11
C TRP A 381 0.95 8.33 28.86
N VAL A 382 1.47 9.30 29.62
CA VAL A 382 2.65 9.09 30.46
C VAL A 382 2.41 7.97 31.47
N ALA A 383 1.25 7.94 32.12
CA ALA A 383 0.91 6.95 33.14
C ALA A 383 0.61 5.55 32.57
N GLY A 384 -0.13 5.47 31.46
CA GLY A 384 -0.69 4.22 30.93
C GLY A 384 -0.05 3.68 29.66
N GLY A 385 0.85 4.43 29.02
CA GLY A 385 1.38 4.11 27.71
C GLY A 385 0.33 4.16 26.59
N GLY A 386 0.69 3.62 25.43
CA GLY A 386 -0.05 3.68 24.18
C GLY A 386 0.65 4.53 23.13
N VAL A 387 -0.10 4.88 22.09
CA VAL A 387 0.35 5.68 20.95
C VAL A 387 -0.20 7.09 21.08
N ALA A 388 0.65 8.04 21.46
CA ALA A 388 0.31 9.46 21.45
C ALA A 388 0.33 10.02 20.04
N LEU A 389 -0.75 10.70 19.64
CA LEU A 389 -0.89 11.34 18.32
C LEU A 389 -0.87 12.86 18.49
N THR A 390 0.14 13.54 17.96
CA THR A 390 0.27 15.00 18.08
C THR A 390 0.56 15.67 16.75
N THR A 391 0.46 17.00 16.74
CA THR A 391 0.81 17.84 15.59
C THR A 391 2.15 18.50 15.79
N PHE A 392 2.81 18.91 14.70
CA PHE A 392 4.08 19.64 14.77
C PHE A 392 4.02 20.89 15.66
N ASP A 393 2.89 21.62 15.64
CA ASP A 393 2.72 22.81 16.46
C ASP A 393 2.49 22.48 17.94
N ALA A 394 1.71 21.43 18.22
CA ALA A 394 1.41 20.99 19.58
C ALA A 394 2.61 20.33 20.27
N LEU A 395 3.44 19.61 19.52
CA LEU A 395 4.67 18.95 20.02
C LEU A 395 5.57 19.91 20.80
N ARG A 396 5.69 21.16 20.33
CA ARG A 396 6.53 22.21 20.95
C ARG A 396 6.13 22.57 22.37
N THR A 397 4.86 22.33 22.72
CA THR A 397 4.26 22.73 23.98
C THR A 397 4.03 21.57 24.93
N LEU A 398 4.40 20.35 24.52
CA LEU A 398 4.34 19.18 25.39
C LEU A 398 5.51 19.23 26.39
N PRO A 399 5.24 19.00 27.68
CA PRO A 399 6.29 19.00 28.69
C PRO A 399 7.23 17.82 28.44
N GLY A 400 8.53 18.07 28.49
CA GLY A 400 9.55 17.14 28.01
C GLY A 400 10.40 16.53 29.10
N GLU A 401 9.90 16.20 30.29
CA GLU A 401 10.78 15.69 31.36
C GLU A 401 10.62 14.17 31.59
N SER A 402 11.75 13.45 31.52
CA SER A 402 12.01 12.07 31.99
C SER A 402 11.36 10.86 31.29
N LEU A 403 10.65 11.03 30.17
CA LEU A 403 10.06 9.89 29.45
C LEU A 403 11.02 9.30 28.39
N SER A 404 11.30 7.99 28.48
CA SER A 404 11.96 7.22 27.43
C SER A 404 10.94 6.78 26.37
N LEU A 405 11.22 7.04 25.09
CA LEU A 405 10.35 6.64 23.98
C LEU A 405 10.85 5.35 23.33
N SER A 406 9.92 4.44 23.07
CA SER A 406 10.19 3.21 22.32
C SER A 406 10.36 3.47 20.83
N MET A 407 9.45 4.30 20.27
CA MET A 407 9.49 4.72 18.88
C MET A 407 8.88 6.13 18.70
N LEU A 408 9.57 6.96 17.92
CA LEU A 408 9.06 8.22 17.38
C LEU A 408 8.76 8.04 15.88
N ILE A 409 7.55 8.37 15.46
CA ILE A 409 7.14 8.42 14.05
C ILE A 409 6.88 9.88 13.68
N VAL A 410 7.44 10.33 12.56
CA VAL A 410 7.19 11.66 12.00
C VAL A 410 6.61 11.48 10.61
N ASP A 411 5.32 11.70 10.49
CA ASP A 411 4.59 11.64 9.24
C ASP A 411 4.68 12.97 8.49
N GLU A 412 4.70 12.92 7.17
CA GLU A 412 5.00 14.05 6.29
C GLU A 412 6.28 14.80 6.71
N ALA A 413 7.38 14.06 6.85
CA ALA A 413 8.66 14.57 7.35
C ALA A 413 9.24 15.74 6.53
N HIS A 414 8.70 16.03 5.33
CA HIS A 414 9.03 17.23 4.57
C HIS A 414 8.76 18.54 5.35
N PHE A 415 7.88 18.53 6.36
CA PHE A 415 7.65 19.68 7.27
C PHE A 415 8.84 20.00 8.18
N VAL A 416 9.79 19.07 8.36
CA VAL A 416 11.00 19.25 9.19
C VAL A 416 12.29 19.28 8.37
N LYS A 417 12.18 19.51 7.06
CA LYS A 417 13.33 19.58 6.14
C LYS A 417 14.33 20.68 6.48
N ASN A 418 13.90 21.77 7.11
CA ASN A 418 14.78 22.86 7.54
C ASN A 418 15.06 22.77 9.06
N PRO A 419 16.30 22.42 9.47
CA PRO A 419 16.67 22.25 10.88
C PRO A 419 16.56 23.54 11.70
N ALA A 420 16.63 24.71 11.07
CA ALA A 420 16.51 26.00 11.76
C ALA A 420 15.06 26.30 12.21
N THR A 421 14.08 25.53 11.72
CA THR A 421 12.68 25.76 12.09
C THR A 421 12.39 25.23 13.50
N ARG A 422 11.53 25.96 14.22
CA ARG A 422 11.04 25.53 15.55
C ARG A 422 10.39 24.14 15.55
N ARG A 423 9.79 23.73 14.42
CA ARG A 423 9.18 22.40 14.26
C ARG A 423 10.26 21.31 14.20
N ALA A 424 11.30 21.50 13.38
CA ALA A 424 12.41 20.56 13.27
C ALA A 424 13.18 20.42 14.58
N GLN A 425 13.43 21.54 15.28
CA GLN A 425 14.08 21.53 16.60
C GLN A 425 13.29 20.70 17.63
N ALA A 426 11.96 20.88 17.69
CA ALA A 426 11.13 20.09 18.60
C ALA A 426 11.18 18.59 18.27
N VAL A 427 11.11 18.23 16.98
CA VAL A 427 11.23 16.83 16.55
C VAL A 427 12.59 16.24 16.93
N ALA A 428 13.69 16.98 16.74
CA ALA A 428 15.04 16.52 17.10
C ALA A 428 15.17 16.20 18.60
N VAL A 429 14.64 17.06 19.49
CA VAL A 429 14.65 16.84 20.95
C VAL A 429 13.93 15.55 21.34
N TRP A 430 12.81 15.23 20.69
CA TRP A 430 12.09 13.98 20.93
C TRP A 430 12.77 12.78 20.29
N ALA A 431 13.41 12.95 19.13
CA ALA A 431 14.15 11.88 18.44
C ALA A 431 15.37 11.39 19.25
N GLU A 432 16.01 12.27 20.02
CA GLU A 432 17.11 11.90 20.93
C GLU A 432 16.67 10.94 22.04
N ARG A 433 15.37 10.91 22.37
CA ARG A 433 14.78 10.09 23.45
C ARG A 433 14.24 8.76 22.98
N ALA A 434 14.29 8.51 21.67
CA ALA A 434 13.77 7.32 21.05
C ALA A 434 14.90 6.46 20.48
N GLU A 435 14.85 5.17 20.76
CA GLU A 435 15.73 4.21 20.10
C GLU A 435 15.35 4.08 18.62
N HIS A 436 14.06 3.92 18.35
CA HIS A 436 13.52 3.84 16.99
C HIS A 436 12.96 5.19 16.54
N VAL A 437 13.38 5.68 15.38
CA VAL A 437 12.89 6.92 14.77
C VAL A 437 12.53 6.64 13.31
N LEU A 438 11.26 6.81 12.97
CA LEU A 438 10.72 6.52 11.64
C LEU A 438 10.16 7.79 11.02
N PHE A 439 10.81 8.29 9.97
CA PHE A 439 10.29 9.39 9.16
C PHE A 439 9.51 8.81 7.96
N LEU A 440 8.30 9.28 7.75
CA LEU A 440 7.46 8.93 6.61
C LEU A 440 7.31 10.14 5.70
N THR A 441 7.52 9.96 4.40
CA THR A 441 7.32 11.03 3.42
C THR A 441 7.04 10.44 2.04
N GLY A 442 6.06 10.99 1.31
CA GLY A 442 5.75 10.57 -0.06
C GLY A 442 6.67 11.19 -1.12
N THR A 443 7.35 12.29 -0.77
CA THR A 443 8.07 13.14 -1.73
C THR A 443 9.44 13.59 -1.20
N PRO A 444 10.29 12.67 -0.70
CA PRO A 444 11.56 13.03 -0.06
C PRO A 444 12.54 13.82 -0.96
N MET A 445 12.36 13.76 -2.29
CA MET A 445 13.31 14.25 -3.28
C MET A 445 12.74 15.35 -4.19
N GLU A 446 11.49 15.80 -3.98
CA GLU A 446 10.80 16.62 -5.00
C GLU A 446 11.41 17.99 -5.26
N ASN A 447 12.32 18.51 -4.42
CA ASN A 447 12.91 19.81 -4.69
C ASN A 447 14.44 19.89 -4.60
N ARG A 448 15.15 19.23 -3.66
CA ARG A 448 16.63 19.31 -3.56
C ARG A 448 17.25 18.10 -2.85
N VAL A 449 18.43 17.62 -3.30
CA VAL A 449 19.22 16.58 -2.60
C VAL A 449 19.59 17.03 -1.18
N GLU A 450 19.73 18.34 -0.99
CA GLU A 450 20.00 19.00 0.28
C GLU A 450 18.86 18.82 1.31
N GLU A 451 17.60 18.81 0.86
CA GLU A 451 16.44 18.58 1.75
C GLU A 451 16.47 17.15 2.29
N PHE A 452 16.74 16.18 1.42
CA PHE A 452 16.92 14.79 1.83
C PHE A 452 18.11 14.62 2.77
N ARG A 453 19.26 15.25 2.46
CA ARG A 453 20.45 15.23 3.32
C ARG A 453 20.15 15.77 4.72
N SER A 454 19.33 16.81 4.82
CA SER A 454 18.90 17.39 6.09
C SER A 454 18.09 16.39 6.93
N LEU A 455 17.19 15.63 6.31
CA LEU A 455 16.42 14.58 6.99
C LEU A 455 17.31 13.42 7.43
N VAL A 456 18.20 12.94 6.56
CA VAL A 456 19.13 11.85 6.90
C VAL A 456 20.08 12.27 8.02
N ARG A 457 20.58 13.51 8.02
CA ARG A 457 21.46 14.03 9.08
C ARG A 457 20.80 13.98 10.46
N GLN A 458 19.49 14.26 10.55
CA GLN A 458 18.77 14.18 11.82
C GLN A 458 18.67 12.73 12.35
N LEU A 459 18.60 11.74 11.47
CA LEU A 459 18.47 10.33 11.84
C LEU A 459 19.82 9.65 12.08
N ARG A 460 20.75 9.87 11.15
CA ARG A 460 22.04 9.20 11.00
C ARG A 460 23.10 10.20 10.52
N PRO A 461 23.70 10.98 11.45
CA PRO A 461 24.74 11.95 11.12
C PRO A 461 25.91 11.33 10.34
N ASP A 462 26.25 10.08 10.67
CA ASP A 462 27.30 9.28 10.02
C ASP A 462 27.10 9.08 8.52
N LEU A 463 25.85 9.00 8.05
CA LEU A 463 25.53 8.84 6.63
C LEU A 463 25.47 10.19 5.89
N ALA A 464 25.20 11.28 6.60
CA ALA A 464 25.05 12.61 5.98
C ALA A 464 26.35 13.18 5.40
N ASP A 465 27.50 12.71 5.88
CA ASP A 465 28.83 13.10 5.39
C ASP A 465 29.23 12.33 4.12
N VAL A 466 28.80 11.06 4.02
CA VAL A 466 28.96 10.20 2.82
C VAL A 466 28.12 10.72 1.65
N VAL A 467 26.92 11.23 1.95
CA VAL A 467 26.04 11.87 0.95
C VAL A 467 26.64 13.17 0.40
N SER A 468 27.54 13.82 1.14
CA SER A 468 28.09 15.14 0.81
C SER A 468 29.31 15.14 -0.11
N SER A 469 30.05 14.03 -0.14
CA SER A 469 31.43 14.03 -0.64
C SER A 469 31.65 13.19 -1.90
N THR A 470 30.67 12.40 -2.38
CA THR A 470 30.99 11.42 -3.44
C THR A 470 29.86 10.96 -4.37
N HIS A 471 28.62 11.43 -4.22
CA HIS A 471 27.48 10.74 -4.85
C HIS A 471 26.62 11.57 -5.81
N GLY A 472 26.93 12.85 -6.01
CA GLY A 472 26.35 13.63 -7.12
C GLY A 472 26.82 13.14 -8.49
N ALA A 473 28.09 12.70 -8.58
CA ALA A 473 28.76 12.30 -9.82
C ALA A 473 28.58 10.81 -10.22
N ALA A 474 28.06 9.95 -9.35
CA ALA A 474 28.06 8.48 -9.53
C ALA A 474 26.70 7.86 -9.93
N GLY A 475 25.68 8.69 -10.20
CA GLY A 475 24.36 8.25 -10.66
C GLY A 475 23.36 7.83 -9.56
N SER A 476 22.08 7.71 -9.93
CA SER A 476 20.95 7.47 -9.00
C SER A 476 21.03 6.15 -8.21
N GLN A 477 21.76 5.16 -8.73
CA GLN A 477 21.97 3.87 -8.07
C GLN A 477 23.05 3.93 -6.99
N ALA A 478 24.16 4.63 -7.23
CA ALA A 478 25.22 4.80 -6.24
C ALA A 478 24.73 5.61 -5.03
N PHE A 479 23.97 6.69 -5.29
CA PHE A 479 23.29 7.45 -4.25
C PHE A 479 22.35 6.57 -3.42
N ARG A 480 21.46 5.79 -4.07
CA ARG A 480 20.54 4.87 -3.38
C ARG A 480 21.29 3.85 -2.51
N ARG A 481 22.39 3.29 -2.99
CA ARG A 481 23.24 2.36 -2.21
C ARG A 481 23.87 3.03 -0.99
N ALA A 482 24.33 4.27 -1.11
CA ALA A 482 24.93 5.01 -0.01
C ALA A 482 23.93 5.33 1.11
N VAL A 483 22.68 5.61 0.75
CA VAL A 483 21.63 5.99 1.70
C VAL A 483 20.77 4.81 2.17
N ALA A 484 20.91 3.65 1.53
CA ALA A 484 20.18 2.40 1.81
C ALA A 484 20.09 2.01 3.30
N PRO A 485 21.09 2.23 4.16
CA PRO A 485 20.96 1.91 5.59
C PRO A 485 19.92 2.75 6.33
N ALA A 486 19.55 3.92 5.81
CA ALA A 486 18.61 4.85 6.44
C ALA A 486 17.41 5.20 5.55
N TYR A 487 17.31 4.65 4.34
CA TYR A 487 16.29 5.03 3.37
C TYR A 487 15.76 3.83 2.59
N LEU A 488 14.45 3.66 2.63
CA LEU A 488 13.70 2.71 1.80
C LEU A 488 12.71 3.50 0.94
N ARG A 489 12.76 3.32 -0.38
CA ARG A 489 11.79 3.90 -1.32
C ARG A 489 11.41 2.89 -2.38
N ARG A 490 10.10 2.82 -2.63
CA ARG A 490 9.47 1.94 -3.61
C ARG A 490 8.40 2.72 -4.36
N ASN A 491 8.27 2.44 -5.65
CA ASN A 491 7.24 3.05 -6.49
C ASN A 491 6.00 2.14 -6.53
N GLN A 492 4.83 2.71 -6.79
CA GLN A 492 3.58 1.97 -6.90
C GLN A 492 3.64 0.93 -8.00
N VAL A 493 4.09 1.31 -9.19
CA VAL A 493 4.20 0.41 -10.36
C VAL A 493 5.14 -0.77 -10.12
N ASP A 494 6.10 -0.60 -9.20
CA ASP A 494 7.11 -1.61 -8.88
C ASP A 494 6.60 -2.61 -7.82
N VAL A 495 5.58 -2.25 -7.03
CA VAL A 495 5.12 -3.06 -5.88
C VAL A 495 3.63 -3.36 -5.82
N LEU A 496 2.83 -2.70 -6.67
CA LEU A 496 1.42 -2.94 -6.84
C LEU A 496 1.22 -3.34 -8.30
N ALA A 497 1.02 -4.63 -8.53
CA ALA A 497 0.72 -5.12 -9.86
C ALA A 497 -0.77 -4.95 -10.22
N GLU A 498 -1.58 -4.60 -9.22
CA GLU A 498 -3.04 -4.58 -9.28
C GLU A 498 -3.68 -3.19 -9.41
N LEU A 499 -2.91 -2.11 -9.42
CA LEU A 499 -3.53 -0.80 -9.61
C LEU A 499 -4.22 -0.76 -10.98
N PRO A 500 -5.47 -0.29 -11.04
CA PRO A 500 -6.19 -0.19 -12.30
C PRO A 500 -5.55 0.88 -13.19
N ALA A 501 -5.99 0.93 -14.44
CA ALA A 501 -5.48 1.91 -15.39
C ALA A 501 -5.72 3.34 -14.88
N LEU A 502 -4.78 4.23 -15.21
CA LEU A 502 -4.90 5.67 -15.01
C LEU A 502 -4.85 6.33 -16.38
N VAL A 503 -5.94 6.97 -16.78
CA VAL A 503 -6.07 7.61 -18.10
C VAL A 503 -6.08 9.12 -17.88
N HIS A 504 -5.18 9.82 -18.57
CA HIS A 504 -5.14 11.28 -18.57
C HIS A 504 -5.69 11.81 -19.88
N VAL A 505 -6.64 12.74 -19.79
CA VAL A 505 -7.25 13.42 -20.93
C VAL A 505 -7.14 14.93 -20.71
N ASP A 506 -6.47 15.61 -21.63
CA ASP A 506 -6.47 17.07 -21.68
C ASP A 506 -7.66 17.52 -22.55
N GLU A 507 -8.64 18.16 -21.92
CA GLU A 507 -9.87 18.67 -22.54
C GLU A 507 -9.63 20.12 -22.96
N TRP A 508 -9.53 20.37 -24.27
CA TRP A 508 -9.21 21.69 -24.82
C TRP A 508 -10.47 22.42 -25.26
N GLU A 509 -10.72 23.57 -24.64
CA GLU A 509 -11.86 24.43 -24.94
C GLU A 509 -11.42 25.80 -25.46
N GLU A 510 -12.25 26.40 -26.30
CA GLU A 510 -12.10 27.81 -26.68
C GLU A 510 -12.81 28.72 -25.66
N PHE A 511 -12.32 29.94 -25.46
CA PHE A 511 -13.03 30.88 -24.60
C PHE A 511 -14.38 31.26 -25.20
N GLY A 512 -15.42 31.27 -24.36
CA GLY A 512 -16.63 32.02 -24.66
C GLY A 512 -16.30 33.50 -24.86
N ALA A 513 -17.09 34.20 -25.67
CA ALA A 513 -16.82 35.60 -26.03
C ALA A 513 -16.67 36.51 -24.81
N GLU A 514 -17.49 36.30 -23.77
CA GLU A 514 -17.46 37.11 -22.55
C GLU A 514 -16.27 36.77 -21.64
N ASP A 515 -15.93 35.49 -21.49
CA ASP A 515 -14.74 35.05 -20.75
C ASP A 515 -13.44 35.55 -21.42
N LEU A 516 -13.41 35.61 -22.76
CA LEU A 516 -12.27 36.14 -23.51
C LEU A 516 -12.03 37.62 -23.22
N VAL A 517 -13.10 38.42 -23.03
CA VAL A 517 -12.97 39.82 -22.62
C VAL A 517 -12.31 39.92 -21.24
N VAL A 518 -12.79 39.13 -20.27
CA VAL A 518 -12.20 39.08 -18.92
C VAL A 518 -10.74 38.61 -18.96
N TYR A 519 -10.43 37.63 -19.82
CA TYR A 519 -9.06 37.16 -20.02
C TYR A 519 -8.16 38.28 -20.56
N ARG A 520 -8.56 38.98 -21.64
CA ARG A 520 -7.79 40.09 -22.24
C ARG A 520 -7.54 41.22 -21.23
N GLU A 521 -8.53 41.57 -20.42
CA GLU A 521 -8.36 42.56 -19.33
C GLU A 521 -7.34 42.10 -18.27
N ALA A 522 -7.37 40.82 -17.90
CA ALA A 522 -6.42 40.25 -16.96
C ALA A 522 -4.98 40.23 -17.51
N VAL A 523 -4.81 39.92 -18.81
CA VAL A 523 -3.52 39.99 -19.50
C VAL A 523 -2.99 41.43 -19.54
N ALA A 524 -3.83 42.39 -19.94
CA ALA A 524 -3.47 43.81 -19.99
C ALA A 524 -3.06 44.34 -18.60
N SER A 525 -3.71 43.86 -17.54
CA SER A 525 -3.43 44.24 -16.15
C SER A 525 -2.27 43.45 -15.52
N GLY A 526 -1.69 42.48 -16.23
CA GLY A 526 -0.63 41.59 -15.71
C GLY A 526 -1.07 40.70 -14.55
N GLN A 527 -2.37 40.43 -14.42
CA GLN A 527 -2.95 39.68 -13.30
C GLN A 527 -2.96 38.17 -13.58
N PHE A 528 -1.80 37.53 -13.46
CA PHE A 528 -1.60 36.11 -13.76
C PHE A 528 -2.65 35.17 -13.11
N MET A 529 -2.94 35.36 -11.82
CA MET A 529 -3.94 34.53 -11.13
C MET A 529 -5.35 34.74 -11.65
N ARG A 530 -5.65 35.93 -12.17
CA ARG A 530 -6.94 36.26 -12.75
C ARG A 530 -7.07 35.71 -14.17
N MET A 531 -5.97 35.66 -14.93
CA MET A 531 -5.90 34.96 -16.22
C MET A 531 -6.28 33.48 -16.06
N ARG A 532 -5.72 32.79 -15.05
CA ARG A 532 -5.95 31.34 -14.81
C ARG A 532 -7.39 30.96 -14.48
N ARG A 533 -8.22 31.91 -14.04
CA ARG A 533 -9.64 31.67 -13.70
C ARG A 533 -10.61 32.34 -14.67
N ALA A 534 -10.12 33.01 -15.71
CA ALA A 534 -10.95 33.81 -16.62
C ALA A 534 -11.96 32.96 -17.37
N ALA A 535 -11.65 31.69 -17.65
CA ALA A 535 -12.55 30.75 -18.33
C ALA A 535 -13.77 30.32 -17.51
N TYR A 536 -13.93 30.82 -16.28
CA TYR A 536 -15.08 30.60 -15.41
C TYR A 536 -15.71 31.93 -14.95
N ALA A 537 -15.32 33.05 -15.56
CA ALA A 537 -15.73 34.38 -15.12
C ALA A 537 -17.22 34.63 -15.39
N VAL A 538 -17.75 34.08 -16.50
CA VAL A 538 -19.15 34.17 -16.89
C VAL A 538 -19.74 32.75 -16.98
N PRO A 539 -20.30 32.22 -15.88
CA PRO A 539 -20.75 30.83 -15.80
C PRO A 539 -21.79 30.43 -16.85
N ALA A 540 -22.61 31.38 -17.32
CA ALA A 540 -23.66 31.12 -18.31
C ALA A 540 -23.11 30.75 -19.70
N THR A 541 -21.90 31.18 -20.04
CA THR A 541 -21.28 30.98 -21.37
C THR A 541 -19.89 30.35 -21.29
N SER A 542 -19.53 29.81 -20.13
CA SER A 542 -18.21 29.24 -19.87
C SER A 542 -18.12 27.85 -20.52
N ALA A 543 -17.31 27.74 -21.58
CA ALA A 543 -17.08 26.49 -22.29
C ALA A 543 -16.46 25.41 -21.38
N LYS A 544 -15.52 25.79 -20.50
CA LYS A 544 -14.97 24.86 -19.52
C LYS A 544 -16.01 24.34 -18.53
N LEU A 545 -16.93 25.20 -18.09
CA LEU A 545 -17.99 24.80 -17.17
C LEU A 545 -19.02 23.90 -17.85
N GLU A 546 -19.31 24.15 -19.13
CA GLU A 546 -20.14 23.28 -19.95
C GLU A 546 -19.49 21.89 -20.10
N ARG A 547 -18.23 21.81 -20.53
CA ARG A 547 -17.49 20.54 -20.62
C ARG A 547 -17.41 19.81 -19.28
N LEU A 548 -17.24 20.54 -18.18
CA LEU A 548 -17.27 19.95 -16.83
C LEU A 548 -18.62 19.28 -16.54
N ARG A 549 -19.74 19.90 -16.90
CA ARG A 549 -21.09 19.33 -16.72
C ARG A 549 -21.26 18.07 -17.56
N GLU A 550 -20.83 18.09 -18.82
CA GLU A 550 -20.87 16.92 -19.70
C GLU A 550 -20.12 15.74 -19.07
N LEU A 551 -18.90 15.96 -18.58
CA LEU A 551 -18.11 14.91 -17.91
C LEU A 551 -18.77 14.39 -16.63
N VAL A 552 -19.44 15.27 -15.87
CA VAL A 552 -20.19 14.86 -14.67
C VAL A 552 -21.43 14.04 -15.03
N ASP A 553 -22.12 14.40 -16.11
CA ASP A 553 -23.30 13.67 -16.61
C ASP A 553 -22.90 12.32 -17.21
N GLU A 554 -21.81 12.26 -17.98
CA GLU A 554 -21.21 11.00 -18.43
C GLU A 554 -20.84 10.08 -17.24
N ALA A 555 -20.25 10.65 -16.18
CA ALA A 555 -19.95 9.91 -14.97
C ALA A 555 -21.22 9.44 -14.24
N ARG A 556 -22.29 10.25 -14.25
CA ARG A 556 -23.60 9.90 -13.66
C ARG A 556 -24.23 8.72 -14.36
N ASP A 557 -24.24 8.72 -15.69
CA ASP A 557 -24.81 7.63 -16.50
C ASP A 557 -24.11 6.29 -16.25
N ASN A 558 -22.82 6.35 -15.90
CA ASN A 558 -22.02 5.18 -15.54
C ASN A 558 -21.97 4.89 -14.02
N GLY A 559 -22.70 5.65 -13.19
CA GLY A 559 -22.71 5.50 -11.73
C GLY A 559 -21.35 5.74 -11.07
N LEU A 560 -20.47 6.51 -11.70
CA LEU A 560 -19.12 6.82 -11.24
C LEU A 560 -19.13 8.06 -10.33
N LYS A 561 -18.28 8.04 -9.31
CA LYS A 561 -18.08 9.19 -8.42
C LYS A 561 -16.97 10.09 -8.94
N VAL A 562 -17.19 11.40 -8.82
CA VAL A 562 -16.34 12.45 -9.38
C VAL A 562 -15.73 13.29 -8.26
N VAL A 563 -14.44 13.62 -8.37
CA VAL A 563 -13.81 14.66 -7.56
C VAL A 563 -13.36 15.79 -8.47
N VAL A 564 -13.83 17.00 -8.17
CA VAL A 564 -13.44 18.21 -8.89
C VAL A 564 -12.45 19.01 -8.04
N PHE A 565 -11.27 19.24 -8.61
CA PHE A 565 -10.23 20.04 -8.00
C PHE A 565 -10.08 21.40 -8.68
N SER A 566 -9.92 22.44 -7.86
CA SER A 566 -9.40 23.73 -8.31
C SER A 566 -8.50 24.32 -7.24
N TYR A 567 -7.56 25.17 -7.62
CA TYR A 567 -6.82 26.04 -6.71
C TYR A 567 -7.74 27.14 -6.15
N PHE A 568 -8.70 27.61 -6.95
CA PHE A 568 -9.48 28.81 -6.69
C PHE A 568 -10.82 28.50 -6.02
N ARG A 569 -11.07 29.14 -4.87
CA ARG A 569 -12.37 29.02 -4.16
C ARG A 569 -13.53 29.56 -4.98
N GLU A 570 -13.30 30.63 -5.75
CA GLU A 570 -14.31 31.23 -6.62
C GLU A 570 -14.74 30.26 -7.73
N VAL A 571 -13.79 29.57 -8.36
CA VAL A 571 -14.09 28.53 -9.38
C VAL A 571 -14.90 27.38 -8.75
N LEU A 572 -14.53 26.91 -7.56
CA LEU A 572 -15.31 25.88 -6.86
C LEU A 572 -16.73 26.35 -6.52
N ALA A 573 -16.92 27.62 -6.19
CA ALA A 573 -18.26 28.18 -5.94
C ALA A 573 -19.09 28.19 -7.23
N THR A 574 -18.52 28.67 -8.33
CA THR A 574 -19.13 28.63 -9.66
C THR A 574 -19.53 27.21 -10.07
N VAL A 575 -18.63 26.24 -9.89
CA VAL A 575 -18.91 24.83 -10.20
C VAL A 575 -19.99 24.27 -9.27
N GLY A 576 -19.97 24.59 -7.98
CA GLY A 576 -21.00 24.15 -7.04
C GLY A 576 -22.40 24.68 -7.38
N GLU A 577 -22.51 25.96 -7.72
CA GLU A 577 -23.77 26.55 -8.19
C GLU A 577 -24.25 25.90 -9.49
N ALA A 578 -23.32 25.55 -10.38
CA ALA A 578 -23.60 24.95 -11.67
C ALA A 578 -24.04 23.48 -11.61
N LEU A 579 -23.52 22.71 -10.65
CA LEU A 579 -23.87 21.30 -10.42
C LEU A 579 -25.06 21.12 -9.47
N GLY A 580 -25.39 22.16 -8.70
CA GLY A 580 -26.53 22.16 -7.79
C GLY A 580 -26.22 21.62 -6.38
N PRO A 581 -27.26 21.48 -5.53
CA PRO A 581 -27.11 21.20 -4.10
C PRO A 581 -26.60 19.80 -3.76
N ASP A 582 -26.59 18.88 -4.73
CA ASP A 582 -26.19 17.49 -4.53
C ASP A 582 -24.65 17.31 -4.51
N ALA A 583 -23.88 18.34 -4.89
CA ALA A 583 -22.44 18.31 -4.82
C ALA A 583 -21.93 18.48 -3.37
N PHE A 584 -21.06 17.58 -2.92
CA PHE A 584 -20.39 17.66 -1.62
C PHE A 584 -19.28 18.72 -1.63
N GLY A 585 -19.08 19.42 -0.52
CA GLY A 585 -17.99 20.40 -0.35
C GLY A 585 -18.44 21.86 -0.50
N PRO A 586 -17.54 22.80 -0.85
CA PRO A 586 -16.14 22.58 -1.19
C PRO A 586 -15.23 22.34 0.03
N ILE A 587 -14.35 21.35 -0.07
CA ILE A 587 -13.26 21.16 0.89
C ILE A 587 -12.24 22.29 0.70
N SER A 588 -11.98 23.06 1.76
CA SER A 588 -11.08 24.21 1.73
C SER A 588 -10.15 24.25 2.94
N GLY A 589 -9.12 25.09 2.86
CA GLY A 589 -8.17 25.29 3.98
C GLY A 589 -8.83 25.83 5.26
N SER A 590 -9.96 26.54 5.13
CA SER A 590 -10.71 27.10 6.27
C SER A 590 -11.59 26.10 7.00
N LEU A 591 -11.89 24.94 6.39
CA LEU A 591 -12.69 23.92 7.06
C LEU A 591 -11.86 23.16 8.10
N PRO A 592 -12.38 22.94 9.33
CA PRO A 592 -11.74 22.09 10.32
C PRO A 592 -11.49 20.68 9.79
N ALA A 593 -10.41 20.03 10.24
CA ALA A 593 -10.02 18.69 9.76
C ALA A 593 -11.14 17.65 9.94
N ALA A 594 -11.86 17.69 11.06
CA ALA A 594 -13.01 16.80 11.31
C ALA A 594 -14.11 16.98 10.26
N ARG A 595 -14.47 18.23 9.94
CA ARG A 595 -15.50 18.53 8.94
C ARG A 595 -15.08 18.12 7.53
N ARG A 596 -13.79 18.28 7.19
CA ARG A 596 -13.25 17.78 5.91
C ARG A 596 -13.41 16.26 5.80
N GLN A 597 -13.13 15.53 6.87
CA GLN A 597 -13.27 14.07 6.90
C GLN A 597 -14.74 13.65 6.80
N GLU A 598 -15.66 14.31 7.50
CA GLU A 598 -17.11 14.04 7.41
C GLU A 598 -17.64 14.15 5.98
N LEU A 599 -17.20 15.17 5.22
CA LEU A 599 -17.58 15.35 3.82
C LEU A 599 -17.08 14.20 2.93
N VAL A 600 -15.84 13.78 3.14
CA VAL A 600 -15.24 12.65 2.40
C VAL A 600 -15.92 11.34 2.75
N ASP A 601 -16.24 11.11 4.03
CA ASP A 601 -16.94 9.92 4.50
C ASP A 601 -18.36 9.87 3.88
N ALA A 602 -19.09 10.99 3.88
CA ALA A 602 -20.42 11.10 3.29
C ALA A 602 -20.39 10.86 1.76
N PHE A 603 -19.43 11.45 1.06
CA PHE A 603 -19.19 11.20 -0.37
C PHE A 603 -18.88 9.73 -0.65
N SER A 604 -18.03 9.12 0.18
CA SER A 604 -17.64 7.71 0.02
C SER A 604 -18.81 6.76 0.30
N ALA A 605 -19.69 7.11 1.25
CA ALA A 605 -20.86 6.33 1.62
C ALA A 605 -22.09 6.53 0.72
N ALA A 606 -22.09 7.55 -0.16
CA ALA A 606 -23.19 7.77 -1.09
C ALA A 606 -23.36 6.59 -2.06
N ASP A 607 -24.59 6.15 -2.30
CA ASP A 607 -24.87 5.08 -3.26
C ASP A 607 -24.80 5.63 -4.70
N GLY A 608 -24.08 4.95 -5.58
CA GLY A 608 -23.94 5.35 -6.99
C GLY A 608 -23.14 6.64 -7.20
N HIS A 609 -23.62 7.50 -8.10
CA HIS A 609 -22.96 8.74 -8.50
C HIS A 609 -22.96 9.80 -7.38
N ALA A 610 -21.81 10.46 -7.20
CA ALA A 610 -21.65 11.58 -6.29
C ALA A 610 -20.52 12.49 -6.79
N VAL A 611 -20.57 13.78 -6.44
CA VAL A 611 -19.52 14.75 -6.79
C VAL A 611 -18.96 15.40 -5.53
N LEU A 612 -17.63 15.44 -5.39
CA LEU A 612 -16.94 16.15 -4.31
C LEU A 612 -16.10 17.30 -4.86
N LEU A 613 -16.37 18.51 -4.39
CA LEU A 613 -15.60 19.71 -4.71
C LEU A 613 -14.48 19.91 -3.68
N SER A 614 -13.26 20.15 -4.15
CA SER A 614 -12.11 20.28 -3.25
C SER A 614 -11.06 21.26 -3.77
N GLN A 615 -10.53 22.09 -2.89
CA GLN A 615 -9.33 22.84 -3.21
C GLN A 615 -8.16 21.86 -3.35
N ILE A 616 -7.39 21.95 -4.43
CA ILE A 616 -6.31 20.98 -4.69
C ILE A 616 -5.27 20.94 -3.56
N GLN A 617 -5.02 22.08 -2.92
CA GLN A 617 -4.10 22.18 -1.78
C GLN A 617 -4.66 21.55 -0.49
N ALA A 618 -5.99 21.60 -0.29
CA ALA A 618 -6.63 21.03 0.89
C ALA A 618 -6.89 19.53 0.71
N GLY A 619 -7.38 19.14 -0.47
CA GLY A 619 -7.60 17.76 -0.89
C GLY A 619 -6.32 16.94 -1.04
N GLY A 620 -5.21 17.59 -1.41
CA GLY A 620 -3.90 16.95 -1.50
C GLY A 620 -3.32 16.45 -0.16
N THR A 621 -3.90 16.82 0.99
CA THR A 621 -3.37 16.49 2.32
C THR A 621 -4.11 15.35 3.03
N GLY A 622 -3.72 14.10 2.72
CA GLY A 622 -4.01 12.91 3.53
C GLY A 622 -5.46 12.43 3.60
N LEU A 623 -6.38 13.03 2.84
CA LEU A 623 -7.77 12.56 2.72
C LEU A 623 -7.83 11.32 1.79
N ASN A 624 -8.71 10.37 2.11
CA ASN A 624 -8.93 9.19 1.27
C ASN A 624 -10.07 9.43 0.27
N MET A 625 -9.75 9.58 -1.02
CA MET A 625 -10.74 9.85 -2.09
C MET A 625 -10.86 8.68 -3.06
N GLN A 626 -10.44 7.48 -2.64
CA GLN A 626 -10.42 6.25 -3.44
C GLN A 626 -11.81 5.85 -3.99
N ALA A 627 -12.90 6.33 -3.40
CA ALA A 627 -14.24 6.09 -3.94
C ALA A 627 -14.48 6.76 -5.32
N ALA A 628 -13.64 7.72 -5.71
CA ALA A 628 -13.76 8.42 -6.98
C ALA A 628 -13.03 7.68 -8.12
N SER A 629 -13.70 7.56 -9.26
CA SER A 629 -13.13 7.01 -10.51
C SER A 629 -12.90 8.09 -11.56
N VAL A 630 -13.46 9.29 -11.36
CA VAL A 630 -13.25 10.45 -12.24
C VAL A 630 -12.68 11.60 -11.44
N VAL A 631 -11.58 12.18 -11.94
CA VAL A 631 -10.92 13.36 -11.37
C VAL A 631 -10.95 14.46 -12.42
N ILE A 632 -11.55 15.60 -12.09
CA ILE A 632 -11.59 16.77 -12.96
C ILE A 632 -10.70 17.86 -12.36
N LEU A 633 -9.70 18.32 -13.11
CA LEU A 633 -8.85 19.45 -12.76
C LEU A 633 -9.34 20.68 -13.54
N CYS A 634 -9.88 21.66 -12.83
CA CYS A 634 -10.46 22.88 -13.45
C CYS A 634 -9.43 23.74 -14.20
N GLU A 635 -8.16 23.66 -13.79
CA GLU A 635 -7.06 24.42 -14.39
C GLU A 635 -5.69 23.75 -14.12
N PRO A 636 -4.67 24.01 -14.95
CA PRO A 636 -3.32 23.46 -14.74
C PRO A 636 -2.65 24.11 -13.54
N GLN A 637 -1.81 23.34 -12.84
CA GLN A 637 -1.09 23.81 -11.67
C GLN A 637 0.35 24.20 -11.99
N ILE A 638 0.83 25.27 -11.34
CA ILE A 638 2.23 25.72 -11.45
C ILE A 638 3.20 24.61 -11.02
N LYS A 639 2.79 23.82 -10.02
CA LYS A 639 3.54 22.68 -9.50
C LYS A 639 2.82 21.40 -9.90
N PRO A 640 3.34 20.62 -10.87
CA PRO A 640 2.75 19.35 -11.30
C PRO A 640 2.53 18.36 -10.15
N THR A 641 3.37 18.43 -9.12
CA THR A 641 3.28 17.58 -7.94
C THR A 641 1.97 17.75 -7.17
N LEU A 642 1.31 18.91 -7.25
CA LEU A 642 -0.02 19.10 -6.66
C LEU A 642 -1.07 18.25 -7.37
N GLU A 643 -1.00 18.15 -8.70
CA GLU A 643 -1.90 17.30 -9.49
C GLU A 643 -1.63 15.83 -9.21
N HIS A 644 -0.36 15.40 -9.23
CA HIS A 644 0.02 14.02 -8.91
C HIS A 644 -0.44 13.62 -7.50
N GLN A 645 -0.25 14.48 -6.50
CA GLN A 645 -0.68 14.22 -5.12
C GLN A 645 -2.21 14.13 -4.99
N ALA A 646 -2.95 14.94 -5.75
CA ALA A 646 -4.41 14.94 -5.76
C ALA A 646 -4.95 13.68 -6.45
N VAL A 647 -4.44 13.34 -7.63
CA VAL A 647 -4.80 12.11 -8.38
C VAL A 647 -4.48 10.87 -7.54
N ALA A 648 -3.32 10.83 -6.86
CA ALA A 648 -2.94 9.74 -5.97
C ALA A 648 -3.84 9.59 -4.72
N ARG A 649 -4.81 10.49 -4.48
CA ARG A 649 -5.86 10.28 -3.47
C ARG A 649 -7.00 9.40 -3.97
N ALA A 650 -7.24 9.38 -5.28
CA ALA A 650 -8.21 8.52 -5.96
C ALA A 650 -7.56 7.25 -6.53
N HIS A 651 -6.42 7.40 -7.21
CA HIS A 651 -5.61 6.30 -7.75
C HIS A 651 -4.60 5.82 -6.70
N ARG A 652 -5.03 4.89 -5.86
CA ARG A 652 -4.23 4.32 -4.76
C ARG A 652 -4.66 2.91 -4.45
N MET A 653 -3.85 2.21 -3.64
CA MET A 653 -4.15 0.84 -3.20
C MET A 653 -5.57 0.74 -2.66
N GLY A 654 -6.31 -0.23 -3.20
CA GLY A 654 -7.71 -0.48 -2.92
C GLY A 654 -8.65 0.01 -4.01
N GLN A 655 -8.20 0.93 -4.87
CA GLN A 655 -8.94 1.32 -6.07
C GLN A 655 -9.08 0.11 -6.99
N VAL A 656 -10.30 -0.18 -7.44
CA VAL A 656 -10.62 -1.35 -8.27
C VAL A 656 -11.12 -0.96 -9.66
N ARG A 657 -11.45 0.31 -9.87
CA ARG A 657 -11.91 0.84 -11.17
C ARG A 657 -10.86 1.72 -11.81
N THR A 658 -10.89 1.78 -13.14
CA THR A 658 -10.05 2.71 -13.90
C THR A 658 -10.29 4.15 -13.44
N VAL A 659 -9.20 4.89 -13.20
CA VAL A 659 -9.29 6.31 -12.83
C VAL A 659 -9.07 7.17 -14.07
N GLN A 660 -10.05 8.00 -14.40
CA GLN A 660 -9.99 8.95 -15.51
C GLN A 660 -9.69 10.34 -14.96
N VAL A 661 -8.62 10.97 -15.44
CA VAL A 661 -8.20 12.32 -15.05
C VAL A 661 -8.41 13.26 -16.23
N HIS A 662 -9.40 14.15 -16.10
CA HIS A 662 -9.68 15.17 -17.09
C HIS A 662 -9.09 16.49 -16.63
N ARG A 663 -8.25 17.11 -17.47
CA ARG A 663 -7.72 18.45 -17.23
C ARG A 663 -8.37 19.42 -18.19
N LEU A 664 -9.14 20.38 -17.66
CA LEU A 664 -9.81 21.40 -18.46
C LEU A 664 -8.84 22.53 -18.80
N LEU A 665 -8.60 22.77 -20.08
CA LEU A 665 -7.63 23.73 -20.62
C LEU A 665 -8.30 24.70 -21.58
N ALA A 666 -7.94 25.98 -21.51
CA ALA A 666 -8.35 26.95 -22.53
C ALA A 666 -7.25 27.05 -23.60
N ALA A 667 -7.60 26.85 -24.86
CA ALA A 667 -6.72 27.10 -26.00
C ALA A 667 -6.37 28.60 -26.08
N ASP A 668 -5.21 28.90 -26.66
CA ASP A 668 -4.77 30.29 -26.87
C ASP A 668 -4.81 31.12 -25.58
N SER A 669 -4.33 30.53 -24.48
CA SER A 669 -4.42 31.10 -23.15
C SER A 669 -3.21 30.79 -22.26
N VAL A 670 -3.24 31.35 -21.05
CA VAL A 670 -2.32 31.06 -19.94
C VAL A 670 -2.20 29.55 -19.68
N ASP A 671 -3.29 28.80 -19.85
CA ASP A 671 -3.30 27.35 -19.57
C ASP A 671 -2.43 26.60 -20.57
N GLN A 672 -2.59 26.89 -21.86
CA GLN A 672 -1.76 26.31 -22.92
C GLN A 672 -0.29 26.60 -22.68
N ARG A 673 0.05 27.85 -22.34
CA ARG A 673 1.43 28.26 -22.06
C ARG A 673 2.01 27.54 -20.85
N MET A 674 1.23 27.39 -19.78
CA MET A 674 1.66 26.66 -18.60
C MET A 674 1.99 25.19 -18.95
N VAL A 675 1.10 24.51 -19.68
CA VAL A 675 1.31 23.10 -20.07
C VAL A 675 2.52 22.96 -20.99
N GLU A 676 2.68 23.83 -21.99
CA GLU A 676 3.84 23.82 -22.90
C GLU A 676 5.18 24.02 -22.15
N LEU A 677 5.22 24.97 -21.21
CA LEU A 677 6.41 25.26 -20.41
C LEU A 677 6.79 24.10 -19.48
N LEU A 678 5.80 23.52 -18.80
CA LEU A 678 6.01 22.37 -17.92
C LEU A 678 6.47 21.14 -18.72
N ALA A 679 5.83 20.84 -19.85
CA ALA A 679 6.23 19.73 -20.72
C ALA A 679 7.66 19.91 -21.28
N ARG A 680 8.07 21.13 -21.61
CA ARG A 680 9.44 21.42 -22.04
C ARG A 680 10.44 21.17 -20.90
N LYS A 681 10.10 21.53 -19.67
CA LYS A 681 10.94 21.28 -18.49
C LYS A 681 11.12 19.78 -18.25
N ASP A 682 10.04 19.00 -18.34
CA ASP A 682 10.08 17.55 -18.16
C ASP A 682 10.93 16.87 -19.24
N ARG A 683 10.79 17.28 -20.51
CA ARG A 683 11.65 16.77 -21.60
C ARG A 683 13.13 17.10 -21.41
N LEU A 684 13.44 18.30 -20.92
CA LEU A 684 14.82 18.70 -20.63
C LEU A 684 15.39 17.88 -19.47
N PHE A 685 14.57 17.63 -18.44
CA PHE A 685 14.94 16.76 -17.33
C PHE A 685 15.17 15.32 -17.78
N ASP A 686 14.26 14.74 -18.57
CA ASP A 686 14.37 13.38 -19.10
C ASP A 686 15.57 13.22 -20.05
N ALA A 687 15.81 14.19 -20.93
CA ALA A 687 16.96 14.18 -21.82
C ALA A 687 18.29 14.26 -21.06
N TYR A 688 18.32 15.03 -19.96
CA TYR A 688 19.46 15.13 -19.06
C TYR A 688 19.65 13.84 -18.23
N ALA A 689 18.57 13.25 -17.75
CA ALA A 689 18.59 12.00 -16.97
C ALA A 689 19.00 10.78 -17.81
N ARG A 690 18.68 10.76 -19.11
CA ARG A 690 19.04 9.66 -20.03
C ARG A 690 20.46 9.75 -20.61
N ARG A 691 21.06 10.95 -20.69
CA ARG A 691 22.49 11.11 -21.01
C ARG A 691 23.31 10.95 -19.73
N SER A 692 23.46 9.70 -19.28
CA SER A 692 24.47 9.37 -18.28
C SER A 692 25.86 9.81 -18.78
N ASP A 693 26.62 10.41 -17.85
CA ASP A 693 28.09 10.56 -17.84
C ASP A 693 28.72 11.95 -18.01
N LEU A 694 27.97 13.04 -18.30
CA LEU A 694 28.57 14.40 -18.37
C LEU A 694 27.67 15.52 -17.80
N ALA A 695 27.16 15.31 -16.59
CA ALA A 695 26.15 16.14 -15.95
C ALA A 695 26.69 17.14 -14.90
N GLU A 696 27.81 17.84 -15.16
CA GLU A 696 28.41 18.77 -14.18
C GLU A 696 28.83 20.14 -14.73
N ALA A 697 27.96 20.79 -15.50
CA ALA A 697 28.08 22.24 -15.75
C ALA A 697 26.73 22.90 -16.02
N ALA A 698 25.84 22.91 -15.01
CA ALA A 698 24.91 24.00 -14.67
C ALA A 698 23.72 23.48 -13.82
N PRO A 699 23.84 23.43 -12.48
CA PRO A 699 22.68 23.25 -11.61
C PRO A 699 21.72 24.46 -11.67
N ASP A 700 22.18 25.59 -12.21
CA ASP A 700 21.45 26.86 -12.23
C ASP A 700 20.52 27.03 -13.46
N ALA A 701 20.45 26.04 -14.35
CA ALA A 701 19.84 26.21 -15.68
C ALA A 701 18.46 25.58 -15.89
N VAL A 702 17.61 25.38 -14.88
CA VAL A 702 16.13 25.34 -15.09
C VAL A 702 15.32 25.68 -13.80
N ASP A 703 15.84 26.55 -12.94
CA ASP A 703 15.14 26.95 -11.71
C ASP A 703 14.46 28.32 -11.92
N VAL A 704 13.23 28.30 -12.41
CA VAL A 704 12.39 29.49 -12.53
C VAL A 704 11.46 29.49 -11.32
N SER A 705 11.57 30.50 -10.46
CA SER A 705 10.65 30.65 -9.34
C SER A 705 9.20 30.76 -9.83
N ASP A 706 8.22 30.37 -9.01
CA ASP A 706 6.78 30.50 -9.34
C ASP A 706 6.44 31.92 -9.86
N GLY A 707 7.13 32.94 -9.30
CA GLY A 707 6.98 34.35 -9.68
C GLY A 707 7.62 34.71 -11.03
N GLU A 708 8.79 34.17 -11.36
CA GLU A 708 9.42 34.39 -12.66
C GLU A 708 8.66 33.68 -13.78
N LEU A 709 8.11 32.49 -13.50
CA LEU A 709 7.26 31.76 -14.44
C LEU A 709 6.01 32.58 -14.75
N ALA A 710 5.32 33.06 -13.71
CA ALA A 710 4.16 33.91 -13.85
C ALA A 710 4.47 35.18 -14.66
N ARG A 711 5.58 35.86 -14.35
CA ARG A 711 6.01 37.08 -15.06
C ARG A 711 6.27 36.80 -16.54
N ARG A 712 6.99 35.72 -16.85
CA ARG A 712 7.29 35.32 -18.21
C ARG A 712 6.02 35.02 -19.02
N ILE A 713 5.08 34.27 -18.44
CA ILE A 713 3.82 33.95 -19.12
C ILE A 713 3.00 35.22 -19.38
N VAL A 714 2.94 36.13 -18.41
CA VAL A 714 2.27 37.43 -18.59
C VAL A 714 2.89 38.23 -19.74
N GLU A 715 4.22 38.35 -19.78
CA GLU A 715 4.95 39.07 -20.84
C GLU A 715 4.69 38.46 -22.23
N GLU A 716 4.75 37.12 -22.33
CA GLU A 716 4.49 36.39 -23.59
C GLU A 716 3.04 36.55 -24.06
N GLU A 717 2.06 36.49 -23.16
CA GLU A 717 0.63 36.66 -23.50
C GLU A 717 0.29 38.11 -23.87
N GLN A 718 0.91 39.10 -23.23
CA GLN A 718 0.79 40.50 -23.63
C GLN A 718 1.34 40.73 -25.04
N GLN A 719 2.49 40.14 -25.36
CA GLN A 719 3.07 40.21 -26.71
C GLN A 719 2.18 39.52 -27.75
N ARG A 720 1.58 38.38 -27.41
CA ARG A 720 0.66 37.66 -28.30
C ARG A 720 -0.55 38.51 -28.65
N LEU A 721 -1.21 39.10 -27.65
CA LEU A 721 -2.40 39.93 -27.87
C LEU A 721 -2.09 41.30 -28.49
N ALA A 722 -0.83 41.75 -28.43
CA ALA A 722 -0.39 43.00 -29.05
C ALA A 722 -0.05 42.87 -30.56
N ARG A 723 0.07 41.65 -31.09
CA ARG A 723 0.28 41.44 -32.53
C ARG A 723 -1.06 41.61 -33.28
N PRO A 724 -1.13 42.44 -34.32
CA PRO A 724 -2.32 42.51 -35.16
C PRO A 724 -2.52 41.17 -35.89
N GLU A 725 -3.77 40.70 -35.94
CA GLU A 725 -4.20 39.49 -36.67
C GLU A 725 -3.89 39.54 -38.18
#